data_AF-A0A0S4J052-F1
#
_entry.id   AF-A0A0S4J052-F1
#
_cell.length_a   1.000
_cell.length_b   1.000
_cell.length_c   1.000
_cell.angle_alpha   90.00
_cell.angle_beta   90.00
_cell.angle_gamma   90.00
#
_symmetry.space_group_name_H-M   'P 1'
#
loop_
_entity.id
_entity.type
_entity.pdbx_description
1 polymer ?
#
loop_
_entity_poly.entity_id
_entity_poly.type
_entity_poly.pdbx_seq_one_letter_code
_entity_poly.pdbx_strand_id
1 'polypeptide(L)'
;MHCCWLNRLLVARNGGHLMHLLGPLTPLTGRLLVSPVIHSRSRETTLPAITLFPTQAGNTPIALVDPLTCVRCLRWIKSIAGGGTGYIRPDGRAMPSGVDATSASCCCGLMSRSRGLHCSAELQRVLSSMDKQTLEKAVHIGATEIVNDRGINIRSLVGHILLKCPDKSLEKEFGSILWRERVVVFFSAADKDLLIAVAQPTKAKYAHEDAMKGVTRVHTLHLLPPKNPPPQQGNVAADSGDQQGGDDEAKKKPRYEPFDVYSVENGIEMLKKLENVELTKFVDGLAKFVDRALVALHQELAATSMNPHEVLKMFFPASKTLTVSGDPRYVAALEFDWKALCKRHVDSRYGTGKFDTSAILFDMGGPRTWSNNANIPVLIGGESGSGKTLEMICGNREKSHLVIYMRFDYVLMKQHASCAELCEIICNNDDILRSIAPSDGAVLTVTAEEEAARNKRNSAFATLTKQVVVGAIDNSCALLFKALKGHKKQPVKYSEIVEPPKEVNSDKKFTVRLCFDEMGSTPAFVRACCALDVTELREALGWGDLVEIFVIAAGTGIGSVTNPGGSENTFYQLAMLKPWQSVDVYWKIRRRLWEDWNKHSGRARFSFHALVSDVAAVEELWHGSRESVSMAMEKRNKTLSKLFMAQATHERSQLIIPPQSTEELDAAALTNIWVRQALVQEALFAAIESDGACAAALTNPRMAALFVSVVHAVRDETLTYQLSAATSGTNIRRTVLQRVVMLFRDLNGLKNTTAQEASALLVESLRYVLFDGHVSTTYDTDKLISGRGVMVDNATYEMEVPAACAAILTDRVVNGERQPNTTMIGGIDSNGKKKKGVKYTACYPKELGRYSISPAMVVVLTTLMSNAFEENFSNVGDVFERDMAKFLYFTVQAFHGRPVRELVDFIVGPLASVGKEAQEILKRNTTVEFSTVGIRIAGDDKNDKYHNRLWLKSDGTAPHAWIEISPPGLPSADVVLHIPNVITLPVQCKDRGSMLSHHEIAKAMNSMLIERKRWRDPDPSNSYVFRTEQDSYAKALQEVDRAFEDAQYVRKERPRKKKDVDYGFKLDALGAPVIPILYIAHALALPKQLGATSGMTWDHLDAVGNHCILAEVQEGWP
;
A
#
# COMPACT_ATOMS: atom_id res chain seq x y z
N MET A 1 -9.26 47.52 -22.83
CA MET A 1 -10.22 47.84 -23.91
C MET A 1 -10.97 46.56 -24.25
N HIS A 2 -12.30 46.65 -24.46
CA HIS A 2 -13.25 45.68 -25.08
C HIS A 2 -13.11 44.16 -24.79
N CYS A 3 -14.05 43.52 -24.05
CA CYS A 3 -15.41 43.03 -24.46
C CYS A 3 -15.38 41.55 -24.93
N CYS A 4 -15.94 40.59 -24.17
CA CYS A 4 -17.35 40.12 -24.14
C CYS A 4 -17.75 39.14 -25.28
N TRP A 5 -18.07 37.87 -24.97
CA TRP A 5 -19.41 37.24 -25.16
C TRP A 5 -19.53 35.77 -24.66
N LEU A 6 -20.74 35.19 -24.75
CA LEU A 6 -21.24 33.98 -24.04
C LEU A 6 -22.13 33.07 -24.94
N ASN A 7 -22.54 31.89 -24.43
CA ASN A 7 -23.75 31.07 -24.81
C ASN A 7 -23.69 30.22 -26.12
N ARG A 8 -24.38 29.06 -26.33
CA ARG A 8 -25.55 28.29 -25.75
C ARG A 8 -25.26 26.73 -25.84
N LEU A 9 -25.87 25.74 -25.16
CA LEU A 9 -27.27 25.37 -24.74
C LEU A 9 -28.16 24.84 -25.91
N LEU A 10 -29.13 23.91 -25.79
CA LEU A 10 -29.87 23.27 -24.66
C LEU A 10 -30.50 21.89 -25.10
N VAL A 11 -31.57 21.41 -24.43
CA VAL A 11 -32.48 20.24 -24.76
C VAL A 11 -31.91 18.84 -24.43
N ALA A 12 -32.59 17.84 -23.82
CA ALA A 12 -33.85 17.70 -23.02
C ALA A 12 -33.78 16.37 -22.19
N ARG A 13 -34.59 16.00 -21.16
CA ARG A 13 -35.58 16.63 -20.23
C ARG A 13 -36.94 15.87 -20.13
N ASN A 14 -37.17 15.16 -19.02
CA ASN A 14 -38.47 14.81 -18.36
C ASN A 14 -38.19 14.04 -17.04
N GLY A 15 -39.08 13.84 -16.05
CA GLY A 15 -40.45 14.36 -15.80
C GLY A 15 -41.33 13.33 -15.05
N GLY A 16 -42.06 13.61 -13.96
CA GLY A 16 -42.12 14.85 -13.15
C GLY A 16 -43.27 14.95 -12.11
N HIS A 17 -43.23 14.19 -10.99
CA HIS A 17 -44.16 14.29 -9.83
C HIS A 17 -43.38 14.15 -8.50
N LEU A 18 -43.77 14.59 -7.29
CA LEU A 18 -44.64 15.63 -6.71
C LEU A 18 -45.07 15.11 -5.32
N MET A 19 -44.58 15.67 -4.22
CA MET A 19 -45.31 15.82 -2.93
C MET A 19 -44.46 16.57 -1.89
N HIS A 20 -45.12 17.40 -1.08
CA HIS A 20 -44.55 18.16 0.04
C HIS A 20 -44.66 17.37 1.36
N LEU A 21 -43.77 17.65 2.31
CA LEU A 21 -44.15 17.80 3.73
C LEU A 21 -43.12 18.66 4.48
N LEU A 22 -43.61 19.66 5.21
CA LEU A 22 -42.84 20.57 6.07
C LEU A 22 -43.20 20.28 7.54
N GLY A 23 -42.22 20.40 8.43
CA GLY A 23 -42.39 20.34 9.88
C GLY A 23 -41.24 21.10 10.57
N PRO A 24 -41.48 21.90 11.64
CA PRO A 24 -40.61 23.05 11.93
C PRO A 24 -39.71 22.88 13.17
N LEU A 25 -38.59 23.61 13.19
CA LEU A 25 -37.92 24.02 14.43
C LEU A 25 -37.49 25.49 14.39
N THR A 26 -37.57 26.12 15.57
CA THR A 26 -37.49 27.56 15.85
C THR A 26 -36.05 28.10 15.95
N PRO A 27 -35.86 29.43 15.91
CA PRO A 27 -34.55 30.03 15.68
C PRO A 27 -33.76 30.30 16.96
N LEU A 28 -32.42 30.25 16.86
CA LEU A 28 -31.51 30.93 17.79
C LEU A 28 -30.42 31.69 17.03
N THR A 29 -30.22 32.93 17.44
CA THR A 29 -29.38 33.95 16.79
C THR A 29 -27.90 33.78 17.12
N GLY A 30 -27.03 33.78 16.11
CA GLY A 30 -25.56 33.76 16.27
C GLY A 30 -24.86 34.52 15.13
N ARG A 31 -24.28 35.68 15.46
CA ARG A 31 -23.74 36.69 14.52
C ARG A 31 -22.76 36.12 13.48
N LEU A 32 -23.01 36.46 12.20
CA LEU A 32 -21.98 36.47 11.15
C LEU A 32 -20.89 37.49 11.49
N LEU A 33 -19.62 37.08 11.34
CA LEU A 33 -18.49 37.99 11.12
C LEU A 33 -17.90 37.72 9.72
N VAL A 34 -17.50 38.81 9.07
CA VAL A 34 -17.18 38.85 7.64
C VAL A 34 -15.76 38.30 7.39
N SER A 35 -15.64 37.35 6.47
CA SER A 35 -14.34 36.87 5.97
C SER A 35 -13.81 37.81 4.88
N PRO A 36 -12.56 38.31 4.94
CA PRO A 36 -11.97 39.12 3.90
C PRO A 36 -11.46 38.24 2.74
N VAL A 37 -11.89 38.59 1.53
CA VAL A 37 -11.44 37.97 0.27
C VAL A 37 -9.94 38.25 0.05
N ILE A 38 -9.12 37.19 0.01
CA ILE A 38 -7.72 37.29 -0.42
C ILE A 38 -7.63 37.06 -1.93
N HIS A 39 -7.23 38.10 -2.67
CA HIS A 39 -6.87 37.99 -4.08
C HIS A 39 -5.51 37.30 -4.27
N SER A 40 -5.50 36.08 -4.80
CA SER A 40 -4.29 35.50 -5.39
C SER A 40 -4.13 35.97 -6.85
N ARG A 41 -3.20 36.90 -7.09
CA ARG A 41 -2.73 37.22 -8.45
C ARG A 41 -1.66 36.21 -8.86
N SER A 42 -2.02 35.25 -9.71
CA SER A 42 -1.02 34.44 -10.42
C SER A 42 -0.25 35.31 -11.40
N ARG A 43 1.06 35.49 -11.17
CA ARG A 43 1.97 35.99 -12.21
C ARG A 43 2.49 34.79 -13.00
N GLU A 44 2.26 34.81 -14.31
CA GLU A 44 3.02 33.99 -15.24
C GLU A 44 4.45 34.53 -15.30
N THR A 45 5.45 33.68 -15.08
CA THR A 45 6.85 34.00 -15.37
C THR A 45 7.52 32.86 -16.13
N THR A 46 7.98 33.24 -17.31
CA THR A 46 8.83 32.53 -18.26
C THR A 46 9.97 31.68 -17.67
N LEU A 47 10.25 30.56 -18.34
CA LEU A 47 11.44 29.71 -18.23
C LEU A 47 12.76 30.50 -18.05
N PRO A 48 13.59 30.15 -17.06
CA PRO A 48 15.02 30.43 -17.06
C PRO A 48 15.86 29.22 -17.55
N ALA A 49 17.11 29.49 -17.92
CA ALA A 49 18.01 28.56 -18.60
C ALA A 49 18.56 27.41 -17.72
N ILE A 50 19.03 26.35 -18.38
CA ILE A 50 19.78 25.25 -17.76
C ILE A 50 21.11 25.78 -17.21
N THR A 51 21.30 25.69 -15.90
CA THR A 51 22.56 25.97 -15.22
C THR A 51 23.17 24.65 -14.74
N LEU A 52 24.44 24.41 -15.05
CA LEU A 52 25.16 23.20 -14.65
C LEU A 52 25.65 23.30 -13.20
N PHE A 53 25.45 22.24 -12.41
CA PHE A 53 25.85 22.17 -11.01
C PHE A 53 27.19 21.41 -10.84
N PRO A 54 28.09 21.88 -9.96
CA PRO A 54 29.17 21.06 -9.42
C PRO A 54 28.75 20.43 -8.08
N THR A 55 28.92 19.11 -7.92
CA THR A 55 28.84 18.42 -6.62
C THR A 55 30.23 17.96 -6.19
N GLN A 56 30.67 18.33 -5.00
CA GLN A 56 31.98 17.94 -4.48
C GLN A 56 31.96 16.50 -3.93
N ALA A 57 32.86 15.67 -4.44
CA ALA A 57 33.42 14.50 -3.77
C ALA A 57 34.90 14.40 -4.17
N GLY A 58 35.76 14.01 -3.24
CA GLY A 58 37.21 14.29 -3.34
C GLY A 58 38.01 13.50 -4.38
N ASN A 59 38.94 14.21 -5.03
CA ASN A 59 40.24 13.74 -5.54
C ASN A 59 40.31 12.45 -6.40
N THR A 60 40.04 12.59 -7.70
CA THR A 60 40.99 12.13 -8.74
C THR A 60 40.74 12.86 -10.07
N PRO A 61 41.74 13.50 -10.70
CA PRO A 61 41.57 14.11 -12.02
C PRO A 61 41.84 13.08 -13.13
N ILE A 62 40.84 12.83 -13.99
CA ILE A 62 41.03 12.16 -15.28
C ILE A 62 40.56 13.13 -16.37
N ALA A 63 41.40 13.32 -17.39
CA ALA A 63 41.21 14.33 -18.42
C ALA A 63 39.98 14.06 -19.29
N LEU A 64 39.21 15.11 -19.56
CA LEU A 64 38.14 15.11 -20.56
C LEU A 64 38.72 15.39 -21.95
N VAL A 65 38.35 14.54 -22.91
CA VAL A 65 38.56 14.78 -24.34
C VAL A 65 37.33 15.49 -24.92
N ASP A 66 37.59 16.41 -25.84
CA ASP A 66 36.67 17.32 -26.54
C ASP A 66 35.44 16.62 -27.20
N PRO A 67 34.21 17.13 -26.99
CA PRO A 67 33.00 16.70 -27.70
C PRO A 67 32.58 17.67 -28.82
N LEU A 68 33.29 17.64 -29.95
CA LEU A 68 32.85 18.32 -31.17
C LEU A 68 31.89 17.41 -31.96
N THR A 69 30.58 17.65 -31.85
CA THR A 69 29.56 17.62 -32.94
C THR A 69 28.13 17.54 -32.37
N CYS A 70 27.34 18.60 -32.55
CA CYS A 70 25.89 18.56 -32.32
C CYS A 70 25.16 19.43 -33.34
N VAL A 71 24.83 18.88 -34.52
CA VAL A 71 23.87 19.49 -35.46
C VAL A 71 23.08 18.42 -36.21
N ARG A 72 21.74 18.43 -36.01
CA ARG A 72 20.63 17.95 -36.88
C ARG A 72 19.64 17.02 -36.15
N CYS A 73 18.47 17.57 -35.81
CA CYS A 73 17.16 17.05 -36.24
C CYS A 73 16.00 17.88 -35.64
N LEU A 74 15.42 18.79 -36.44
CA LEU A 74 14.08 19.34 -36.19
C LEU A 74 13.49 19.89 -37.51
N ARG A 75 12.72 19.05 -38.23
CA ARG A 75 11.74 19.45 -39.26
C ARG A 75 10.99 18.22 -39.79
N TRP A 76 9.81 17.94 -39.24
CA TRP A 76 8.55 17.84 -40.02
C TRP A 76 7.34 17.57 -39.12
N ILE A 77 6.27 18.35 -39.34
CA ILE A 77 4.86 17.96 -39.48
C ILE A 77 4.04 19.25 -39.40
N LYS A 78 3.47 19.68 -40.54
CA LYS A 78 2.15 20.29 -40.58
C LYS A 78 1.57 20.25 -42.00
N SER A 79 0.26 20.00 -42.07
CA SER A 79 -0.64 20.18 -43.22
C SER A 79 -0.49 19.21 -44.40
N ILE A 80 -1.46 18.28 -44.52
CA ILE A 80 -2.44 18.37 -45.60
C ILE A 80 -3.84 18.17 -45.01
N ALA A 81 -4.64 19.24 -44.98
CA ALA A 81 -6.10 19.18 -44.92
C ALA A 81 -6.66 20.48 -45.51
N GLY A 82 -7.32 20.40 -46.67
CA GLY A 82 -8.06 21.53 -47.23
C GLY A 82 -8.19 21.52 -48.75
N GLY A 83 -9.44 21.57 -49.23
CA GLY A 83 -9.78 22.36 -50.43
C GLY A 83 -10.49 21.64 -51.59
N GLY A 84 -11.83 21.77 -51.64
CA GLY A 84 -12.61 21.81 -52.88
C GLY A 84 -12.90 20.48 -53.59
N THR A 85 -13.92 20.37 -54.45
CA THR A 85 -14.99 21.30 -54.85
C THR A 85 -16.28 20.51 -55.13
N GLY A 86 -17.45 21.15 -55.06
CA GLY A 86 -18.74 20.49 -55.28
C GLY A 86 -19.31 20.67 -56.68
N TYR A 87 -20.37 19.92 -56.99
CA TYR A 87 -21.33 20.24 -58.07
C TYR A 87 -22.74 19.79 -57.66
N ILE A 88 -23.73 20.62 -57.99
CA ILE A 88 -25.16 20.32 -57.93
C ILE A 88 -25.70 20.47 -59.36
N ARG A 89 -26.53 19.53 -59.83
CA ARG A 89 -27.73 19.89 -60.62
C ARG A 89 -28.84 18.82 -60.55
N PRO A 90 -30.10 19.20 -60.83
CA PRO A 90 -31.27 18.43 -60.40
C PRO A 90 -32.33 18.19 -61.51
N ASP A 91 -32.79 16.96 -61.66
CA ASP A 91 -34.01 16.65 -62.40
C ASP A 91 -34.54 15.28 -62.02
N GLY A 92 -35.87 15.14 -62.06
CA GLY A 92 -36.54 13.87 -61.86
C GLY A 92 -37.43 13.54 -63.04
N ARG A 93 -37.41 12.27 -63.49
CA ARG A 93 -38.52 11.44 -63.99
C ARG A 93 -38.01 10.28 -64.88
N ALA A 94 -38.88 9.27 -64.97
CA ALA A 94 -38.99 8.25 -66.02
C ALA A 94 -38.09 6.98 -65.97
N MET A 95 -38.81 5.84 -65.84
CA MET A 95 -38.49 4.46 -66.30
C MET A 95 -38.36 4.38 -67.85
N PRO A 96 -38.00 3.24 -68.52
CA PRO A 96 -38.10 1.83 -68.06
C PRO A 96 -37.00 0.82 -68.51
N SER A 97 -37.25 -0.46 -68.14
CA SER A 97 -36.88 -1.72 -68.85
C SER A 97 -35.45 -2.27 -68.77
N GLY A 98 -35.35 -3.61 -68.67
CA GLY A 98 -34.09 -4.36 -68.59
C GLY A 98 -34.21 -5.72 -67.88
N VAL A 99 -34.93 -6.67 -68.48
CA VAL A 99 -34.97 -8.11 -68.11
C VAL A 99 -33.71 -8.76 -68.70
N ASP A 100 -32.88 -9.51 -67.97
CA ASP A 100 -32.93 -10.96 -67.64
C ASP A 100 -31.59 -11.30 -66.90
N ALA A 101 -31.29 -12.45 -66.26
CA ALA A 101 -31.97 -13.74 -66.09
C ALA A 101 -31.46 -14.49 -64.82
N THR A 102 -32.18 -15.56 -64.45
CA THR A 102 -31.73 -16.74 -63.65
C THR A 102 -31.12 -16.55 -62.24
N SER A 103 -31.95 -16.76 -61.21
CA SER A 103 -31.63 -17.71 -60.14
C SER A 103 -32.92 -18.38 -59.63
N ALA A 104 -32.85 -19.64 -59.21
CA ALA A 104 -34.03 -20.47 -58.97
C ALA A 104 -34.81 -20.05 -57.70
N SER A 105 -36.15 -20.08 -57.77
CA SER A 105 -37.02 -19.72 -56.65
C SER A 105 -37.05 -20.80 -55.57
N CYS A 106 -36.84 -20.39 -54.31
CA CYS A 106 -37.25 -21.18 -53.15
C CYS A 106 -38.80 -21.21 -53.08
N CYS A 107 -39.39 -22.40 -52.88
CA CYS A 107 -40.83 -22.65 -53.02
C CYS A 107 -41.74 -22.08 -51.93
N CYS A 108 -41.30 -21.09 -51.11
CA CYS A 108 -42.05 -20.60 -49.95
C CYS A 108 -42.80 -19.27 -50.13
N GLY A 109 -42.73 -18.62 -51.30
CA GLY A 109 -43.75 -17.66 -51.76
C GLY A 109 -44.03 -16.39 -50.93
N LEU A 110 -43.15 -15.97 -50.02
CA LEU A 110 -43.36 -14.79 -49.15
C LEU A 110 -42.19 -13.79 -49.19
N MET A 111 -42.37 -12.68 -49.92
CA MET A 111 -41.55 -11.48 -49.74
C MET A 111 -42.08 -10.65 -48.56
N SER A 112 -41.48 -10.80 -47.37
CA SER A 112 -41.65 -9.82 -46.28
C SER A 112 -40.48 -8.84 -46.28
N ARG A 113 -40.73 -7.58 -46.66
CA ARG A 113 -39.77 -6.47 -46.53
C ARG A 113 -39.91 -5.77 -45.17
N SER A 114 -39.76 -6.50 -44.06
CA SER A 114 -39.48 -5.89 -42.76
C SER A 114 -38.98 -6.90 -41.72
N ARG A 115 -37.81 -6.59 -41.13
CA ARG A 115 -37.23 -7.17 -39.91
C ARG A 115 -36.77 -8.65 -39.97
N GLY A 116 -35.52 -8.85 -40.37
CA GLY A 116 -34.54 -9.63 -39.59
C GLY A 116 -34.66 -11.16 -39.51
N LEU A 117 -35.69 -11.79 -40.07
CA LEU A 117 -35.78 -13.26 -40.15
C LEU A 117 -36.05 -13.69 -41.60
N HIS A 118 -34.98 -13.87 -42.36
CA HIS A 118 -35.04 -14.40 -43.71
C HIS A 118 -35.06 -15.94 -43.70
N CYS A 119 -35.95 -16.49 -44.52
CA CYS A 119 -36.23 -17.92 -44.69
C CYS A 119 -36.17 -18.76 -43.38
N SER A 120 -37.17 -18.61 -42.51
CA SER A 120 -37.42 -19.55 -41.40
C SER A 120 -37.42 -21.03 -41.86
N ALA A 121 -37.82 -21.30 -43.12
CA ALA A 121 -37.75 -22.64 -43.70
C ALA A 121 -36.32 -23.16 -43.91
N GLU A 122 -35.31 -22.30 -44.12
CA GLU A 122 -33.92 -22.71 -44.29
C GLU A 122 -33.26 -23.03 -42.93
N LEU A 123 -33.51 -22.18 -41.92
CA LEU A 123 -33.15 -22.49 -40.53
C LEU A 123 -33.81 -23.80 -40.07
N GLN A 124 -35.10 -23.97 -40.34
CA GLN A 124 -35.82 -25.23 -40.06
C GLN A 124 -35.30 -26.41 -40.88
N ARG A 125 -34.87 -26.22 -42.14
CA ARG A 125 -34.23 -27.27 -42.96
C ARG A 125 -32.96 -27.79 -42.29
N VAL A 126 -32.04 -26.89 -41.94
CA VAL A 126 -30.76 -27.25 -41.32
C VAL A 126 -31.01 -27.95 -39.97
N LEU A 127 -31.82 -27.35 -39.09
CA LEU A 127 -32.14 -27.94 -37.78
C LEU A 127 -32.83 -29.31 -37.90
N SER A 128 -33.84 -29.44 -38.78
CA SER A 128 -34.57 -30.71 -38.99
C SER A 128 -33.68 -31.79 -39.62
N SER A 129 -32.65 -31.40 -40.39
CA SER A 129 -31.69 -32.35 -40.95
C SER A 129 -30.70 -32.90 -39.92
N MET A 130 -30.46 -32.14 -38.84
CA MET A 130 -29.61 -32.55 -37.71
C MET A 130 -30.38 -33.29 -36.61
N ASP A 131 -31.65 -32.94 -36.38
CA ASP A 131 -32.45 -33.56 -35.32
C ASP A 131 -32.56 -35.08 -35.54
N LYS A 132 -32.49 -35.84 -34.44
CA LYS A 132 -32.51 -37.31 -34.43
C LYS A 132 -31.42 -37.99 -35.27
N GLN A 133 -30.37 -37.28 -35.73
CA GLN A 133 -29.17 -37.89 -36.30
C GLN A 133 -28.18 -38.29 -35.20
N THR A 134 -27.18 -39.11 -35.53
CA THR A 134 -26.01 -39.30 -34.64
C THR A 134 -25.21 -38.01 -34.54
N LEU A 135 -24.53 -37.82 -33.40
CA LEU A 135 -23.67 -36.66 -33.12
C LEU A 135 -22.67 -36.37 -34.25
N GLU A 136 -21.91 -37.39 -34.68
CA GLU A 136 -20.96 -37.32 -35.81
C GLU A 136 -21.60 -36.76 -37.08
N LYS A 137 -22.83 -37.21 -37.40
CA LYS A 137 -23.55 -36.81 -38.60
C LYS A 137 -24.10 -35.39 -38.48
N ALA A 138 -24.57 -34.97 -37.31
CA ALA A 138 -24.98 -33.58 -37.06
C ALA A 138 -23.78 -32.61 -37.18
N VAL A 139 -22.62 -32.96 -36.62
CA VAL A 139 -21.36 -32.21 -36.79
C VAL A 139 -20.95 -32.15 -38.26
N HIS A 140 -21.04 -33.26 -39.00
CA HIS A 140 -20.70 -33.31 -40.42
C HIS A 140 -21.63 -32.44 -41.28
N ILE A 141 -22.95 -32.45 -41.02
CA ILE A 141 -23.91 -31.55 -41.66
C ILE A 141 -23.52 -30.10 -41.35
N GLY A 142 -23.26 -29.77 -40.08
CA GLY A 142 -22.91 -28.41 -39.65
C GLY A 142 -21.66 -27.87 -40.32
N ALA A 143 -20.59 -28.67 -40.36
CA ALA A 143 -19.37 -28.35 -41.07
C ALA A 143 -19.60 -28.18 -42.59
N THR A 144 -20.46 -29.00 -43.20
CA THR A 144 -20.76 -28.92 -44.65
C THR A 144 -21.50 -27.63 -45.00
N GLU A 145 -22.52 -27.25 -44.22
CA GLU A 145 -23.25 -25.98 -44.42
C GLU A 145 -22.30 -24.76 -44.31
N ILE A 146 -21.34 -24.76 -43.38
CA ILE A 146 -20.31 -23.70 -43.27
C ILE A 146 -19.32 -23.74 -44.44
N VAL A 147 -18.84 -24.92 -44.84
CA VAL A 147 -17.84 -25.05 -45.93
C VAL A 147 -18.40 -24.65 -47.29
N ASN A 148 -19.69 -24.88 -47.52
CA ASN A 148 -20.38 -24.42 -48.73
C ASN A 148 -20.31 -22.88 -48.87
N ASP A 149 -20.25 -22.15 -47.75
CA ASP A 149 -20.24 -20.70 -47.76
C ASP A 149 -18.81 -20.11 -47.77
N ARG A 150 -18.27 -20.02 -48.99
CA ARG A 150 -16.86 -19.71 -49.31
C ARG A 150 -16.27 -18.57 -48.47
N GLY A 151 -15.24 -18.88 -47.69
CA GLY A 151 -14.37 -17.91 -47.02
C GLY A 151 -14.12 -18.14 -45.53
N ILE A 152 -14.93 -18.98 -44.85
CA ILE A 152 -14.78 -19.20 -43.40
C ILE A 152 -13.93 -20.44 -43.11
N ASN A 153 -12.80 -20.24 -42.41
CA ASN A 153 -12.00 -21.33 -41.87
C ASN A 153 -12.47 -21.67 -40.45
N ILE A 154 -13.40 -22.63 -40.33
CA ILE A 154 -13.94 -23.09 -39.04
C ILE A 154 -12.86 -23.59 -38.06
N ARG A 155 -11.77 -24.21 -38.57
CA ARG A 155 -10.65 -24.66 -37.71
C ARG A 155 -9.89 -23.48 -37.09
N SER A 156 -9.81 -22.36 -37.81
CA SER A 156 -9.27 -21.09 -37.29
C SER A 156 -10.19 -20.51 -36.22
N LEU A 157 -11.50 -20.44 -36.49
CA LEU A 157 -12.50 -19.94 -35.54
C LEU A 157 -12.48 -20.72 -34.21
N VAL A 158 -12.55 -22.05 -34.28
CA VAL A 158 -12.44 -22.93 -33.11
C VAL A 158 -11.10 -22.74 -32.40
N GLY A 159 -9.99 -22.61 -33.14
CA GLY A 159 -8.68 -22.32 -32.57
C GLY A 159 -8.63 -21.00 -31.80
N HIS A 160 -9.24 -19.94 -32.33
CA HIS A 160 -9.31 -18.65 -31.63
C HIS A 160 -10.23 -18.68 -30.40
N ILE A 161 -11.34 -19.43 -30.44
CA ILE A 161 -12.21 -19.63 -29.27
C ILE A 161 -11.44 -20.39 -28.18
N LEU A 162 -10.78 -21.50 -28.52
CA LEU A 162 -9.99 -22.29 -27.56
C LEU A 162 -8.81 -21.52 -26.98
N LEU A 163 -8.16 -20.62 -27.74
CA LEU A 163 -7.13 -19.71 -27.23
C LEU A 163 -7.66 -18.69 -26.20
N LYS A 164 -8.98 -18.53 -26.10
CA LYS A 164 -9.66 -17.58 -25.20
C LYS A 164 -10.39 -18.28 -24.05
N CYS A 165 -10.73 -19.57 -24.19
CA CYS A 165 -11.23 -20.41 -23.10
C CYS A 165 -10.06 -20.88 -22.20
N PRO A 166 -10.13 -20.73 -20.87
CA PRO A 166 -9.00 -21.03 -19.97
C PRO A 166 -8.84 -22.52 -19.61
N ASP A 167 -9.82 -23.38 -19.91
CA ASP A 167 -9.78 -24.83 -19.57
C ASP A 167 -8.92 -25.62 -20.57
N LYS A 168 -7.90 -26.32 -20.04
CA LYS A 168 -6.95 -27.14 -20.81
C LYS A 168 -7.49 -28.51 -21.22
N SER A 169 -8.66 -28.92 -20.72
CA SER A 169 -9.33 -30.17 -21.12
C SER A 169 -10.22 -30.01 -22.36
N LEU A 170 -10.15 -28.87 -23.06
CA LEU A 170 -10.86 -28.62 -24.30
C LEU A 170 -9.98 -28.94 -25.52
N GLU A 171 -10.47 -29.81 -26.39
CA GLU A 171 -9.80 -30.23 -27.62
C GLU A 171 -10.57 -29.79 -28.86
N LYS A 172 -9.88 -29.72 -30.01
CA LYS A 172 -10.52 -29.40 -31.30
C LYS A 172 -10.58 -30.65 -32.17
N GLU A 173 -11.75 -30.94 -32.73
CA GLU A 173 -11.91 -32.02 -33.70
C GLU A 173 -12.96 -31.62 -34.75
N PHE A 174 -12.62 -31.76 -36.03
CA PHE A 174 -13.51 -31.53 -37.19
C PHE A 174 -14.41 -30.26 -37.17
N GLY A 175 -13.97 -29.17 -36.53
CA GLY A 175 -14.77 -27.92 -36.43
C GLY A 175 -15.71 -27.87 -35.23
N SER A 176 -15.56 -28.80 -34.30
CA SER A 176 -16.20 -28.86 -32.99
C SER A 176 -15.17 -28.69 -31.86
N ILE A 177 -15.68 -28.42 -30.66
CA ILE A 177 -14.94 -28.40 -29.40
C ILE A 177 -15.36 -29.64 -28.61
N LEU A 178 -14.38 -30.43 -28.20
CA LEU A 178 -14.56 -31.57 -27.32
C LEU A 178 -14.13 -31.23 -25.90
N TRP A 179 -14.71 -31.93 -24.95
CA TRP A 179 -14.33 -31.92 -23.54
C TRP A 179 -14.46 -33.34 -22.99
N ARG A 180 -13.37 -33.89 -22.45
CA ARG A 180 -13.30 -35.29 -21.96
C ARG A 180 -13.87 -36.30 -22.98
N GLU A 181 -13.35 -36.26 -24.21
CA GLU A 181 -13.75 -37.14 -25.34
C GLU A 181 -15.22 -37.00 -25.79
N ARG A 182 -15.97 -35.99 -25.32
CA ARG A 182 -17.34 -35.70 -25.76
C ARG A 182 -17.42 -34.39 -26.50
N VAL A 183 -18.13 -34.34 -27.63
CA VAL A 183 -18.41 -33.07 -28.32
C VAL A 183 -19.35 -32.24 -27.47
N VAL A 184 -18.92 -31.01 -27.16
CA VAL A 184 -19.64 -30.09 -26.28
C VAL A 184 -20.12 -28.83 -26.99
N VAL A 185 -19.42 -28.40 -28.05
CA VAL A 185 -19.90 -27.33 -28.95
C VAL A 185 -19.57 -27.68 -30.39
N PHE A 186 -20.50 -27.47 -31.31
CA PHE A 186 -20.23 -27.48 -32.75
C PHE A 186 -20.96 -26.35 -33.46
N PHE A 187 -20.46 -25.96 -34.64
CA PHE A 187 -20.97 -24.83 -35.41
C PHE A 187 -21.66 -25.30 -36.70
N SER A 188 -22.62 -24.51 -37.16
CA SER A 188 -23.29 -24.67 -38.46
C SER A 188 -23.66 -23.30 -39.04
N ALA A 189 -24.17 -23.26 -40.26
CA ALA A 189 -24.69 -22.06 -40.91
C ALA A 189 -26.12 -22.32 -41.37
N ALA A 190 -26.93 -21.27 -41.38
CA ALA A 190 -28.21 -21.23 -42.09
C ALA A 190 -28.33 -19.88 -42.79
N ASP A 191 -28.15 -19.86 -44.12
CA ASP A 191 -27.93 -18.62 -44.90
C ASP A 191 -26.80 -17.77 -44.28
N LYS A 192 -27.11 -16.60 -43.71
CA LYS A 192 -26.14 -15.67 -43.13
C LYS A 192 -25.90 -15.86 -41.64
N ASP A 193 -26.69 -16.71 -40.99
CA ASP A 193 -26.66 -16.90 -39.55
C ASP A 193 -25.65 -17.97 -39.16
N LEU A 194 -24.85 -17.69 -38.14
CA LEU A 194 -23.96 -18.67 -37.53
C LEU A 194 -24.72 -19.39 -36.43
N LEU A 195 -24.89 -20.71 -36.56
CA LEU A 195 -25.50 -21.55 -35.55
C LEU A 195 -24.42 -22.11 -34.61
N ILE A 196 -24.71 -22.08 -33.31
CA ILE A 196 -23.87 -22.63 -32.24
C ILE A 196 -24.70 -23.66 -31.50
N ALA A 197 -24.38 -24.95 -31.65
CA ALA A 197 -24.99 -26.02 -30.89
C ALA A 197 -24.13 -26.32 -29.66
N VAL A 198 -24.72 -26.31 -28.47
CA VAL A 198 -24.05 -26.60 -27.19
C VAL A 198 -24.72 -27.80 -26.51
N ALA A 199 -23.93 -28.77 -26.07
CA ALA A 199 -24.43 -29.92 -25.30
C ALA A 199 -25.14 -29.44 -24.02
N GLN A 200 -26.31 -30.01 -23.71
CA GLN A 200 -27.16 -29.53 -22.62
C GLN A 200 -26.48 -29.55 -21.25
N PRO A 201 -26.70 -28.49 -20.46
CA PRO A 201 -28.03 -28.23 -19.94
C PRO A 201 -28.46 -26.76 -19.93
N THR A 202 -29.77 -26.52 -19.80
CA THR A 202 -30.31 -25.61 -18.76
C THR A 202 -31.85 -25.59 -18.73
N LYS A 203 -32.43 -25.76 -17.53
CA LYS A 203 -33.70 -25.10 -17.17
C LYS A 203 -33.48 -23.69 -16.61
N ALA A 204 -32.24 -23.31 -16.28
CA ALA A 204 -31.93 -21.95 -15.88
C ALA A 204 -32.00 -21.02 -17.09
N LYS A 205 -32.87 -20.00 -17.04
CA LYS A 205 -32.81 -18.91 -18.01
C LYS A 205 -31.42 -18.27 -17.94
N TYR A 206 -30.74 -18.13 -19.08
CA TYR A 206 -29.60 -17.24 -19.20
C TYR A 206 -30.09 -15.82 -18.89
N ALA A 207 -29.80 -15.31 -17.70
CA ALA A 207 -30.37 -14.06 -17.21
C ALA A 207 -29.89 -12.80 -17.96
N HIS A 208 -29.03 -12.96 -18.96
CA HIS A 208 -28.54 -11.92 -19.86
C HIS A 208 -28.39 -12.43 -21.30
N GLU A 209 -29.51 -12.44 -22.04
CA GLU A 209 -29.48 -12.42 -23.52
C GLU A 209 -28.80 -11.12 -24.05
N ASP A 210 -28.65 -10.10 -23.19
CA ASP A 210 -27.98 -8.82 -23.48
C ASP A 210 -26.48 -8.92 -23.81
N ALA A 211 -25.81 -10.01 -23.44
CA ALA A 211 -24.34 -10.08 -23.45
C ALA A 211 -23.72 -10.07 -24.87
N MET A 212 -24.48 -10.48 -25.88
CA MET A 212 -24.09 -10.41 -27.29
C MET A 212 -25.34 -10.15 -28.14
N LYS A 213 -25.57 -8.88 -28.46
CA LYS A 213 -26.74 -8.42 -29.21
C LYS A 213 -26.84 -9.15 -30.57
N GLY A 214 -27.88 -9.96 -30.75
CA GLY A 214 -28.10 -10.78 -31.95
C GLY A 214 -27.91 -12.29 -31.74
N VAL A 215 -27.54 -12.76 -30.54
CA VAL A 215 -27.54 -14.19 -30.20
C VAL A 215 -28.89 -14.59 -29.60
N THR A 216 -29.59 -15.55 -30.20
CA THR A 216 -30.91 -16.03 -29.75
C THR A 216 -30.97 -17.56 -29.73
N ARG A 217 -31.62 -18.16 -28.71
CA ARG A 217 -31.87 -19.62 -28.69
C ARG A 217 -32.99 -19.96 -29.65
N VAL A 218 -32.70 -20.78 -30.66
CA VAL A 218 -33.63 -21.11 -31.76
C VAL A 218 -34.19 -22.52 -31.69
N HIS A 219 -33.46 -23.49 -31.10
CA HIS A 219 -33.90 -24.88 -31.07
C HIS A 219 -33.23 -25.73 -29.97
N THR A 220 -33.74 -26.94 -29.76
CA THR A 220 -33.05 -28.02 -29.04
C THR A 220 -33.03 -29.25 -29.94
N LEU A 221 -31.85 -29.65 -30.41
CA LEU A 221 -31.65 -30.89 -31.17
C LEU A 221 -31.66 -32.09 -30.21
N HIS A 222 -32.29 -33.19 -30.60
CA HIS A 222 -32.25 -34.46 -29.86
C HIS A 222 -31.42 -35.47 -30.65
N LEU A 223 -30.11 -35.53 -30.38
CA LEU A 223 -29.18 -36.36 -31.14
C LEU A 223 -29.16 -37.80 -30.62
N LEU A 224 -28.97 -38.76 -31.52
CA LEU A 224 -28.81 -40.17 -31.17
C LEU A 224 -27.41 -40.43 -30.60
N PRO A 225 -27.29 -41.27 -29.56
CA PRO A 225 -26.00 -41.74 -29.08
C PRO A 225 -25.25 -42.53 -30.18
N PRO A 226 -23.90 -42.60 -30.12
CA PRO A 226 -23.12 -43.36 -31.08
C PRO A 226 -23.53 -44.85 -31.09
N LYS A 227 -23.58 -45.46 -32.27
CA LYS A 227 -24.01 -46.86 -32.43
C LYS A 227 -23.12 -47.88 -31.70
N ASN A 228 -21.85 -47.54 -31.51
CA ASN A 228 -20.87 -48.31 -30.78
C ASN A 228 -20.22 -47.37 -29.73
N PRO A 229 -20.78 -47.21 -28.52
CA PRO A 229 -20.06 -46.50 -27.47
C PRO A 229 -18.75 -47.25 -27.17
N PRO A 230 -17.62 -46.56 -26.95
CA PRO A 230 -16.39 -47.23 -26.53
C PRO A 230 -16.63 -48.00 -25.21
N PRO A 231 -16.05 -49.19 -25.04
CA PRO A 231 -16.24 -49.97 -23.83
C PRO A 231 -15.76 -49.16 -22.62
N GLN A 232 -16.66 -48.91 -21.67
CA GLN A 232 -16.33 -48.17 -20.46
C GLN A 232 -15.27 -48.95 -19.67
N GLN A 233 -14.02 -48.45 -19.68
CA GLN A 233 -12.93 -49.05 -18.91
C GLN A 233 -13.16 -48.82 -17.42
N GLY A 234 -13.76 -49.79 -16.73
CA GLY A 234 -14.03 -49.65 -15.30
C GLY A 234 -14.90 -50.73 -14.66
N ASN A 235 -14.51 -52.01 -14.77
CA ASN A 235 -14.29 -52.90 -13.60
C ASN A 235 -14.17 -54.38 -14.01
N VAL A 236 -13.24 -55.07 -13.36
CA VAL A 236 -13.06 -56.53 -13.46
C VAL A 236 -13.70 -57.18 -12.23
N ALA A 237 -14.69 -58.04 -12.45
CA ALA A 237 -15.11 -59.15 -11.59
C ALA A 237 -15.82 -60.15 -12.53
N ALA A 238 -15.24 -61.32 -12.81
CA ALA A 238 -15.14 -62.51 -11.95
C ALA A 238 -16.43 -63.35 -11.99
N ASP A 239 -16.26 -64.67 -12.10
CA ASP A 239 -17.34 -65.64 -12.32
C ASP A 239 -18.43 -65.61 -11.25
N SER A 240 -19.68 -65.57 -11.71
CA SER A 240 -20.76 -66.38 -11.12
C SER A 240 -21.86 -66.57 -12.16
N GLY A 241 -22.15 -67.82 -12.53
CA GLY A 241 -23.30 -68.11 -13.39
C GLY A 241 -24.61 -67.93 -12.63
N ASP A 242 -25.62 -67.38 -13.29
CA ASP A 242 -26.80 -68.19 -13.64
C ASP A 242 -27.62 -67.48 -14.73
N GLN A 243 -28.02 -68.24 -15.75
CA GLN A 243 -28.89 -67.75 -16.82
C GLN A 243 -30.35 -67.98 -16.43
N GLN A 244 -31.11 -66.92 -16.11
CA GLN A 244 -32.55 -66.85 -16.44
C GLN A 244 -33.19 -65.47 -16.18
N GLY A 245 -33.84 -64.93 -17.23
CA GLY A 245 -34.96 -63.99 -17.11
C GLY A 245 -34.71 -62.52 -17.49
N GLY A 246 -35.38 -62.04 -18.56
CA GLY A 246 -35.69 -60.62 -18.73
C GLY A 246 -35.65 -60.03 -20.15
N ASP A 247 -36.65 -60.30 -21.00
CA ASP A 247 -36.80 -59.71 -22.35
C ASP A 247 -37.18 -58.19 -22.37
N ASP A 248 -36.96 -57.44 -21.29
CA ASP A 248 -37.43 -56.05 -21.14
C ASP A 248 -36.42 -54.95 -21.52
N GLU A 249 -35.16 -55.29 -21.82
CA GLU A 249 -34.17 -54.32 -22.33
C GLU A 249 -34.56 -53.75 -23.71
N ALA A 250 -35.22 -54.54 -24.55
CA ALA A 250 -35.62 -54.17 -25.92
C ALA A 250 -36.64 -53.01 -26.01
N LYS A 251 -37.20 -52.56 -24.88
CA LYS A 251 -38.17 -51.44 -24.82
C LYS A 251 -37.60 -50.14 -24.24
N LYS A 252 -36.33 -50.10 -23.81
CA LYS A 252 -35.68 -48.86 -23.39
C LYS A 252 -35.51 -47.94 -24.60
N LYS A 253 -36.42 -46.97 -24.78
CA LYS A 253 -36.30 -45.91 -25.80
C LYS A 253 -34.88 -45.32 -25.77
N PRO A 254 -34.22 -45.13 -26.93
CA PRO A 254 -32.87 -44.57 -26.95
C PRO A 254 -32.86 -43.21 -26.23
N ARG A 255 -31.94 -43.05 -25.28
CA ARG A 255 -31.72 -41.77 -24.60
C ARG A 255 -31.01 -40.85 -25.57
N TYR A 256 -31.77 -39.95 -26.19
CA TYR A 256 -31.23 -38.87 -27.00
C TYR A 256 -30.41 -37.91 -26.13
N GLU A 257 -29.29 -37.43 -26.66
CA GLU A 257 -28.50 -36.36 -26.06
C GLU A 257 -28.98 -35.01 -26.58
N PRO A 258 -29.52 -34.12 -25.72
CA PRO A 258 -30.03 -32.83 -26.16
C PRO A 258 -28.90 -31.79 -26.35
N PHE A 259 -28.99 -31.01 -27.42
CA PHE A 259 -28.10 -29.88 -27.72
C PHE A 259 -28.93 -28.62 -27.95
N ASP A 260 -28.67 -27.56 -27.18
CA ASP A 260 -29.33 -26.27 -27.39
C ASP A 260 -28.62 -25.46 -28.48
N VAL A 261 -29.39 -25.02 -29.47
CA VAL A 261 -28.89 -24.30 -30.65
C VAL A 261 -29.22 -22.82 -30.55
N TYR A 262 -28.20 -22.00 -30.72
CA TYR A 262 -28.27 -20.54 -30.74
C TYR A 262 -27.94 -20.04 -32.14
N SER A 263 -28.72 -19.10 -32.66
CA SER A 263 -28.38 -18.36 -33.88
C SER A 263 -27.71 -17.04 -33.53
N VAL A 264 -26.64 -16.70 -34.24
CA VAL A 264 -26.02 -15.36 -34.28
C VAL A 264 -26.42 -14.69 -35.59
N GLU A 265 -27.29 -13.69 -35.52
CA GLU A 265 -27.83 -12.98 -36.69
C GLU A 265 -26.71 -12.40 -37.56
N ASN A 266 -26.67 -12.76 -38.85
CA ASN A 266 -25.62 -12.37 -39.81
C ASN A 266 -24.18 -12.81 -39.43
N GLY A 267 -23.99 -13.73 -38.48
CA GLY A 267 -22.68 -14.14 -37.98
C GLY A 267 -21.71 -14.65 -39.05
N ILE A 268 -22.21 -15.24 -40.14
CA ILE A 268 -21.42 -15.69 -41.29
C ILE A 268 -20.91 -14.52 -42.12
N GLU A 269 -21.74 -13.48 -42.35
CA GLU A 269 -21.26 -12.25 -43.00
C GLU A 269 -20.23 -11.52 -42.12
N MET A 270 -20.42 -11.51 -40.79
CA MET A 270 -19.45 -10.91 -39.86
C MET A 270 -18.10 -11.65 -39.92
N LEU A 271 -18.09 -12.99 -39.97
CA LEU A 271 -16.86 -13.76 -40.12
C LEU A 271 -16.13 -13.53 -41.46
N LYS A 272 -16.85 -13.11 -42.52
CA LYS A 272 -16.28 -12.85 -43.85
C LYS A 272 -15.83 -11.41 -44.09
N LYS A 273 -16.53 -10.42 -43.52
CA LYS A 273 -16.38 -8.99 -43.89
C LYS A 273 -15.37 -8.21 -43.05
N LEU A 274 -14.93 -8.74 -41.90
CA LEU A 274 -14.24 -7.94 -40.90
C LEU A 274 -12.72 -7.95 -41.05
N GLU A 275 -12.14 -6.76 -41.17
CA GLU A 275 -10.71 -6.53 -40.94
C GLU A 275 -10.34 -6.85 -39.48
N ASN A 276 -9.05 -7.14 -39.24
CA ASN A 276 -8.54 -7.77 -38.00
C ASN A 276 -9.10 -7.24 -36.67
N VAL A 277 -9.38 -5.94 -36.55
CA VAL A 277 -9.79 -5.30 -35.28
C VAL A 277 -11.23 -5.62 -34.89
N GLU A 278 -12.16 -5.62 -35.84
CA GLU A 278 -13.57 -5.91 -35.56
C GLU A 278 -13.81 -7.41 -35.46
N LEU A 279 -13.11 -8.22 -36.27
CA LEU A 279 -13.11 -9.68 -36.16
C LEU A 279 -12.68 -10.13 -34.76
N THR A 280 -11.63 -9.52 -34.20
CA THR A 280 -11.18 -9.80 -32.83
C THR A 280 -12.27 -9.53 -31.80
N LYS A 281 -13.04 -8.44 -31.92
CA LYS A 281 -14.16 -8.13 -31.00
C LYS A 281 -15.30 -9.13 -31.12
N PHE A 282 -15.67 -9.52 -32.34
CA PHE A 282 -16.72 -10.50 -32.58
C PHE A 282 -16.33 -11.88 -32.02
N VAL A 283 -15.10 -12.33 -32.32
CA VAL A 283 -14.56 -13.61 -31.83
C VAL A 283 -14.37 -13.60 -30.31
N ASP A 284 -13.97 -12.47 -29.70
CA ASP A 284 -13.92 -12.33 -28.23
C ASP A 284 -15.32 -12.40 -27.59
N GLY A 285 -16.36 -11.90 -28.26
CA GLY A 285 -17.75 -12.04 -27.83
C GLY A 285 -18.23 -13.49 -27.91
N LEU A 286 -17.98 -14.14 -29.06
CA LEU A 286 -18.32 -15.53 -29.32
C LEU A 286 -17.60 -16.49 -28.36
N ALA A 287 -16.31 -16.25 -28.09
CA ALA A 287 -15.53 -17.04 -27.14
C ALA A 287 -16.07 -16.90 -25.71
N LYS A 288 -16.46 -15.68 -25.28
CA LYS A 288 -17.12 -15.47 -23.97
C LYS A 288 -18.49 -16.13 -23.86
N PHE A 289 -19.23 -16.23 -24.97
CA PHE A 289 -20.49 -16.97 -24.99
C PHE A 289 -20.24 -18.48 -24.83
N VAL A 290 -19.33 -19.05 -25.63
CA VAL A 290 -18.95 -20.46 -25.59
C VAL A 290 -18.36 -20.84 -24.22
N ASP A 291 -17.43 -20.05 -23.69
CA ASP A 291 -16.84 -20.24 -22.35
C ASP A 291 -17.92 -20.33 -21.26
N ARG A 292 -18.87 -19.39 -21.22
CA ARG A 292 -19.99 -19.43 -20.26
C ARG A 292 -20.87 -20.67 -20.41
N ALA A 293 -21.15 -21.10 -21.64
CA ALA A 293 -22.01 -22.24 -21.90
C ALA A 293 -21.31 -23.56 -21.54
N LEU A 294 -20.02 -23.70 -21.87
CA LEU A 294 -19.15 -24.80 -21.47
C LEU A 294 -18.97 -24.88 -19.96
N VAL A 295 -18.76 -23.73 -19.30
CA VAL A 295 -18.74 -23.64 -17.85
C VAL A 295 -20.07 -24.13 -17.28
N ALA A 296 -21.22 -23.60 -17.71
CA ALA A 296 -22.54 -24.05 -17.22
C ALA A 296 -22.76 -25.57 -17.37
N LEU A 297 -22.35 -26.14 -18.51
CA LEU A 297 -22.37 -27.58 -18.78
C LEU A 297 -21.49 -28.39 -17.81
N HIS A 298 -20.23 -27.99 -17.68
CA HIS A 298 -19.30 -28.62 -16.73
C HIS A 298 -19.83 -28.48 -15.29
N GLN A 299 -20.41 -27.32 -14.95
CA GLN A 299 -20.97 -27.05 -13.63
C GLN A 299 -22.13 -28.00 -13.27
N GLU A 300 -23.08 -28.25 -14.17
CA GLU A 300 -24.18 -29.17 -13.86
C GLU A 300 -23.71 -30.63 -13.73
N LEU A 301 -22.76 -31.05 -14.59
CA LEU A 301 -22.18 -32.39 -14.55
C LEU A 301 -21.23 -32.62 -13.35
N ALA A 302 -20.61 -31.57 -12.82
CA ALA A 302 -19.73 -31.63 -11.64
C ALA A 302 -20.47 -31.52 -10.30
N ALA A 303 -21.62 -30.82 -10.27
CA ALA A 303 -22.29 -30.41 -9.03
C ALA A 303 -22.85 -31.54 -8.16
N THR A 304 -22.86 -32.79 -8.64
CA THR A 304 -23.40 -33.96 -7.93
C THR A 304 -22.35 -34.93 -7.38
N SER A 305 -21.06 -34.77 -7.70
CA SER A 305 -20.02 -35.72 -7.24
C SER A 305 -18.66 -35.14 -6.86
N MET A 306 -18.29 -33.94 -7.34
CA MET A 306 -16.93 -33.43 -7.09
C MET A 306 -16.75 -32.90 -5.67
N ASN A 307 -15.62 -33.26 -5.05
CA ASN A 307 -15.24 -32.70 -3.77
C ASN A 307 -14.75 -31.23 -3.92
N PRO A 308 -14.76 -30.42 -2.85
CA PRO A 308 -14.36 -29.01 -2.95
C PRO A 308 -12.91 -28.80 -3.41
N HIS A 309 -11.99 -29.76 -3.21
CA HIS A 309 -10.60 -29.64 -3.67
C HIS A 309 -10.47 -29.77 -5.19
N GLU A 310 -11.27 -30.64 -5.81
CA GLU A 310 -11.38 -30.74 -7.27
C GLU A 310 -11.99 -29.47 -7.86
N VAL A 311 -13.06 -28.97 -7.23
CA VAL A 311 -13.74 -27.74 -7.67
C VAL A 311 -12.80 -26.53 -7.64
N LEU A 312 -11.95 -26.40 -6.61
CA LEU A 312 -10.90 -25.38 -6.59
C LEU A 312 -9.90 -25.53 -7.74
N LYS A 313 -9.45 -26.75 -8.03
CA LYS A 313 -8.44 -27.00 -9.07
C LYS A 313 -8.97 -26.82 -10.50
N MET A 314 -10.24 -27.12 -10.74
CA MET A 314 -10.83 -27.14 -12.09
C MET A 314 -11.64 -25.88 -12.44
N PHE A 315 -12.34 -25.25 -11.48
CA PHE A 315 -13.31 -24.18 -11.78
C PHE A 315 -13.04 -22.84 -11.13
N PHE A 316 -12.04 -22.75 -10.25
CA PHE A 316 -11.73 -21.48 -9.63
C PHE A 316 -11.07 -20.55 -10.67
N PRO A 317 -11.55 -19.30 -10.85
CA PRO A 317 -11.01 -18.43 -11.88
C PRO A 317 -9.51 -18.23 -11.73
N ALA A 318 -8.77 -18.37 -12.82
CA ALA A 318 -7.33 -18.08 -12.84
C ALA A 318 -7.06 -16.66 -12.34
N SER A 319 -7.89 -15.68 -12.72
CA SER A 319 -7.81 -14.30 -12.26
C SER A 319 -8.00 -14.10 -10.74
N LYS A 320 -8.50 -15.10 -10.01
CA LYS A 320 -8.65 -15.12 -8.55
C LYS A 320 -7.76 -16.18 -7.87
N THR A 321 -6.82 -16.75 -8.63
CA THR A 321 -5.82 -17.71 -8.16
C THR A 321 -4.45 -17.02 -8.12
N LEU A 322 -3.81 -17.02 -6.96
CA LEU A 322 -2.56 -16.31 -6.72
C LEU A 322 -1.41 -17.30 -6.52
N THR A 323 -0.18 -16.93 -6.88
CA THR A 323 1.00 -17.79 -6.71
C THR A 323 1.78 -17.39 -5.46
N VAL A 324 1.43 -17.97 -4.31
CA VAL A 324 2.15 -17.73 -3.04
C VAL A 324 3.29 -18.74 -2.95
N SER A 325 4.54 -18.28 -2.94
CA SER A 325 5.74 -19.14 -2.83
C SER A 325 5.76 -20.39 -3.76
N GLY A 326 5.13 -20.30 -4.94
CA GLY A 326 5.09 -21.37 -5.94
C GLY A 326 3.79 -22.20 -5.97
N ASP A 327 2.99 -22.18 -4.90
CA ASP A 327 1.74 -22.94 -4.83
C ASP A 327 0.51 -22.04 -5.11
N PRO A 328 -0.57 -22.60 -5.71
CA PRO A 328 -1.79 -21.85 -5.99
C PRO A 328 -2.58 -21.56 -4.71
N ARG A 329 -3.07 -20.32 -4.62
CA ARG A 329 -3.88 -19.82 -3.51
C ARG A 329 -5.18 -19.23 -4.04
N TYR A 330 -6.30 -19.84 -3.67
CA TYR A 330 -7.62 -19.48 -4.17
C TYR A 330 -8.27 -18.42 -3.27
N VAL A 331 -8.66 -17.28 -3.85
CA VAL A 331 -9.26 -16.16 -3.11
C VAL A 331 -10.64 -15.83 -3.65
N ALA A 332 -11.69 -16.13 -2.88
CA ALA A 332 -13.04 -15.65 -3.15
C ALA A 332 -13.20 -14.23 -2.61
N ALA A 333 -13.78 -13.33 -3.40
CA ALA A 333 -14.05 -11.95 -3.00
C ALA A 333 -15.21 -11.38 -3.83
N LEU A 334 -15.94 -10.44 -3.24
CA LEU A 334 -16.87 -9.58 -3.98
C LEU A 334 -16.10 -8.73 -5.00
N GLU A 335 -16.73 -8.39 -6.12
CA GLU A 335 -16.04 -7.73 -7.23
C GLU A 335 -15.47 -6.34 -6.87
N PHE A 336 -16.13 -5.61 -5.97
CA PHE A 336 -15.62 -4.32 -5.47
C PHE A 336 -14.46 -4.52 -4.47
N ASP A 337 -14.51 -5.55 -3.63
CA ASP A 337 -13.43 -5.90 -2.69
C ASP A 337 -12.20 -6.38 -3.44
N TRP A 338 -12.39 -7.21 -4.48
CA TRP A 338 -11.32 -7.64 -5.38
C TRP A 338 -10.67 -6.44 -6.08
N LYS A 339 -11.46 -5.54 -6.69
CA LYS A 339 -10.94 -4.29 -7.28
C LYS A 339 -10.19 -3.42 -6.27
N ALA A 340 -10.69 -3.30 -5.05
CA ALA A 340 -10.03 -2.54 -4.00
C ALA A 340 -8.73 -3.19 -3.52
N LEU A 341 -8.68 -4.53 -3.47
CA LEU A 341 -7.49 -5.30 -3.15
C LEU A 341 -6.44 -5.14 -4.27
N CYS A 342 -6.80 -5.37 -5.53
CA CYS A 342 -5.91 -5.16 -6.68
C CYS A 342 -5.36 -3.74 -6.74
N LYS A 343 -6.18 -2.72 -6.45
CA LYS A 343 -5.77 -1.31 -6.45
C LYS A 343 -4.83 -0.95 -5.29
N ARG A 344 -5.04 -1.52 -4.08
CA ARG A 344 -4.22 -1.25 -2.88
C ARG A 344 -2.98 -2.14 -2.76
N HIS A 345 -2.94 -3.24 -3.51
CA HIS A 345 -1.75 -4.08 -3.62
C HIS A 345 -0.67 -3.39 -4.45
N VAL A 346 0.57 -3.59 -4.01
CA VAL A 346 1.78 -3.21 -4.75
C VAL A 346 2.53 -4.49 -5.02
N ASP A 347 2.54 -4.90 -6.29
CA ASP A 347 3.42 -5.97 -6.73
C ASP A 347 4.84 -5.39 -6.89
N SER A 348 5.86 -6.12 -6.45
CA SER A 348 7.23 -5.61 -6.45
C SER A 348 7.81 -5.48 -7.86
N ARG A 349 7.37 -6.29 -8.84
CA ARG A 349 7.84 -6.20 -10.23
C ARG A 349 7.11 -5.12 -11.03
N TYR A 350 5.80 -4.99 -10.83
CA TYR A 350 4.91 -4.21 -11.70
C TYR A 350 4.29 -2.97 -11.05
N GLY A 351 4.45 -2.79 -9.74
CA GLY A 351 3.92 -1.67 -8.99
C GLY A 351 2.43 -1.83 -8.65
N THR A 352 1.69 -0.72 -8.72
CA THR A 352 0.29 -0.66 -8.32
C THR A 352 -0.65 -1.33 -9.32
N GLY A 353 -1.70 -2.01 -8.84
CA GLY A 353 -2.82 -2.42 -9.69
C GLY A 353 -2.71 -3.80 -10.32
N LYS A 354 -1.63 -4.55 -10.10
CA LYS A 354 -1.49 -5.94 -10.53
C LYS A 354 -1.51 -6.88 -9.34
N PHE A 355 -2.67 -7.49 -9.10
CA PHE A 355 -2.85 -8.58 -8.13
C PHE A 355 -3.57 -9.71 -8.85
N ASP A 356 -2.78 -10.47 -9.60
CA ASP A 356 -3.21 -11.55 -10.48
C ASP A 356 -2.25 -12.76 -10.35
N THR A 357 -2.34 -13.74 -11.24
CA THR A 357 -1.47 -14.93 -11.24
C THR A 357 0.02 -14.63 -11.33
N SER A 358 0.41 -13.47 -11.86
CA SER A 358 1.80 -13.03 -12.02
C SER A 358 2.36 -12.30 -10.80
N ALA A 359 1.49 -11.88 -9.87
CA ALA A 359 1.88 -11.17 -8.66
C ALA A 359 2.72 -12.07 -7.75
N ILE A 360 3.87 -11.56 -7.27
CA ILE A 360 4.68 -12.30 -6.30
C ILE A 360 4.14 -12.07 -4.90
N LEU A 361 3.60 -13.13 -4.31
CA LEU A 361 3.17 -13.14 -2.92
C LEU A 361 4.07 -14.03 -2.05
N PHE A 362 4.29 -13.56 -0.83
CA PHE A 362 5.12 -14.20 0.19
C PHE A 362 4.22 -14.63 1.35
N ASP A 363 4.45 -15.84 1.84
CA ASP A 363 3.97 -16.28 3.14
C ASP A 363 4.96 -15.77 4.21
N MET A 364 4.49 -15.05 5.24
CA MET A 364 5.37 -14.68 6.35
C MET A 364 5.46 -15.76 7.43
N GLY A 365 4.58 -16.77 7.39
CA GLY A 365 4.62 -17.96 8.23
C GLY A 365 4.44 -17.66 9.71
N GLY A 366 3.76 -16.56 10.07
CA GLY A 366 3.65 -16.13 11.46
C GLY A 366 2.95 -17.20 12.31
N PRO A 367 3.60 -17.79 13.33
CA PRO A 367 2.93 -18.77 14.18
C PRO A 367 1.80 -18.13 15.01
N ARG A 368 1.87 -16.80 15.22
CA ARG A 368 0.83 -16.01 15.88
C ARG A 368 -0.32 -15.61 14.96
N THR A 369 -0.18 -15.72 13.64
CA THR A 369 -1.21 -15.30 12.66
C THR A 369 -2.14 -16.46 12.26
N TRP A 370 -2.08 -17.56 13.01
CA TRP A 370 -2.95 -18.73 12.90
C TRP A 370 -3.31 -19.26 14.30
N SER A 371 -4.54 -19.72 14.49
CA SER A 371 -4.99 -20.39 15.72
C SER A 371 -5.17 -21.90 15.47
N ASN A 372 -4.79 -22.74 16.43
CA ASN A 372 -5.05 -24.17 16.37
C ASN A 372 -6.52 -24.55 16.65
N ASN A 373 -7.34 -23.59 17.09
CA ASN A 373 -8.77 -23.76 17.32
C ASN A 373 -9.54 -22.79 16.39
N ALA A 374 -10.40 -23.35 15.55
CA ALA A 374 -11.22 -22.63 14.57
C ALA A 374 -12.15 -21.58 15.19
N ASN A 375 -12.65 -21.84 16.41
CA ASN A 375 -13.52 -20.93 17.18
C ASN A 375 -12.77 -19.73 17.78
N ILE A 376 -11.46 -19.60 17.56
CA ILE A 376 -10.64 -18.50 18.08
C ILE A 376 -10.25 -17.58 16.91
N PRO A 377 -10.95 -16.46 16.70
CA PRO A 377 -10.57 -15.49 15.69
C PRO A 377 -9.17 -14.91 15.96
N VAL A 378 -8.37 -14.80 14.90
CA VAL A 378 -7.04 -14.18 14.94
C VAL A 378 -7.17 -12.71 14.56
N LEU A 379 -6.81 -11.82 15.47
CA LEU A 379 -6.77 -10.38 15.27
C LEU A 379 -5.36 -9.96 14.88
N ILE A 380 -5.16 -9.37 13.69
CA ILE A 380 -3.85 -8.87 13.22
C ILE A 380 -3.78 -7.35 13.37
N GLY A 381 -2.98 -6.91 14.34
CA GLY A 381 -2.66 -5.50 14.62
C GLY A 381 -1.30 -5.07 14.08
N GLY A 382 -0.91 -3.82 14.36
CA GLY A 382 0.31 -3.17 13.86
C GLY A 382 0.06 -2.11 12.78
N GLU A 383 1.13 -1.56 12.20
CA GLU A 383 1.10 -0.43 11.25
C GLU A 383 0.20 -0.67 10.03
N SER A 384 -0.42 0.40 9.52
CA SER A 384 -1.27 0.37 8.32
C SER A 384 -0.45 0.03 7.07
N GLY A 385 -0.70 -1.11 6.43
CA GLY A 385 0.09 -1.51 5.26
C GLY A 385 -0.37 -2.81 4.62
N SER A 386 0.10 -3.03 3.40
CA SER A 386 -0.14 -4.27 2.63
C SER A 386 0.32 -5.52 3.37
N GLY A 387 1.31 -5.43 4.27
CA GLY A 387 1.78 -6.57 5.07
C GLY A 387 0.67 -7.27 5.87
N LYS A 388 -0.28 -6.51 6.48
CA LYS A 388 -1.40 -7.10 7.21
C LYS A 388 -2.33 -7.88 6.26
N THR A 389 -2.77 -7.23 5.18
CA THR A 389 -3.65 -7.83 4.16
C THR A 389 -2.99 -9.04 3.47
N LEU A 390 -1.68 -8.97 3.21
CA LEU A 390 -0.91 -10.08 2.67
C LEU A 390 -0.84 -11.24 3.65
N GLU A 391 -0.65 -11.01 4.95
CA GLU A 391 -0.62 -12.08 5.95
C GLU A 391 -1.97 -12.76 6.15
N MET A 392 -3.08 -12.02 6.02
CA MET A 392 -4.42 -12.59 5.99
C MET A 392 -4.63 -13.50 4.77
N ILE A 393 -4.12 -13.12 3.59
CA ILE A 393 -4.37 -13.89 2.36
C ILE A 393 -3.38 -15.06 2.27
N CYS A 394 -2.11 -14.80 2.55
CA CYS A 394 -0.97 -15.66 2.23
C CYS A 394 -0.35 -16.36 3.44
N GLY A 395 -0.49 -15.82 4.65
CA GLY A 395 0.17 -16.36 5.85
C GLY A 395 -0.32 -17.76 6.21
N ASN A 396 0.57 -18.69 6.56
CA ASN A 396 0.21 -20.10 6.87
C ASN A 396 -0.60 -20.75 5.73
N ARG A 397 -0.14 -20.58 4.47
CA ARG A 397 -0.87 -21.00 3.26
C ARG A 397 -1.23 -22.49 3.27
N GLU A 398 -0.39 -23.32 3.88
CA GLU A 398 -0.52 -24.77 3.99
C GLU A 398 -1.72 -25.22 4.85
N LYS A 399 -2.23 -24.35 5.73
CA LYS A 399 -3.32 -24.66 6.67
C LYS A 399 -4.71 -24.29 6.13
N SER A 400 -4.79 -23.70 4.94
CA SER A 400 -6.06 -23.22 4.39
C SER A 400 -6.18 -23.53 2.89
N HIS A 401 -7.35 -24.00 2.47
CA HIS A 401 -7.62 -24.41 1.09
C HIS A 401 -8.26 -23.28 0.28
N LEU A 402 -9.15 -22.50 0.91
CA LEU A 402 -9.80 -21.32 0.34
C LEU A 402 -9.60 -20.11 1.27
N VAL A 403 -9.33 -18.95 0.69
CA VAL A 403 -9.46 -17.64 1.37
C VAL A 403 -10.75 -16.98 0.90
N ILE A 404 -11.48 -16.36 1.81
CA ILE A 404 -12.59 -15.46 1.49
C ILE A 404 -12.21 -14.07 2.01
N TYR A 405 -11.96 -13.15 1.09
CA TYR A 405 -11.47 -11.81 1.39
C TYR A 405 -12.60 -10.77 1.31
N MET A 406 -12.71 -9.94 2.36
CA MET A 406 -13.83 -9.03 2.60
C MET A 406 -13.35 -7.76 3.31
N ARG A 407 -13.85 -6.57 2.95
CA ARG A 407 -13.50 -5.31 3.64
C ARG A 407 -14.59 -4.87 4.60
N PHE A 408 -14.35 -5.02 5.90
CA PHE A 408 -15.31 -4.69 6.98
C PHE A 408 -15.14 -3.23 7.45
N ASP A 409 -15.13 -2.29 6.52
CA ASP A 409 -15.25 -0.86 6.85
C ASP A 409 -16.73 -0.46 6.95
N TYR A 410 -17.10 0.27 8.02
CA TYR A 410 -18.48 0.69 8.27
C TYR A 410 -19.06 1.55 7.14
N VAL A 411 -18.28 2.48 6.57
CA VAL A 411 -18.77 3.39 5.52
C VAL A 411 -19.03 2.62 4.23
N LEU A 412 -18.17 1.66 3.89
CA LEU A 412 -18.38 0.77 2.73
C LEU A 412 -19.56 -0.18 2.94
N MET A 413 -19.63 -0.86 4.09
CA MET A 413 -20.72 -1.78 4.38
C MET A 413 -22.08 -1.07 4.43
N LYS A 414 -22.14 0.18 4.89
CA LYS A 414 -23.36 1.00 4.85
C LYS A 414 -23.78 1.45 3.44
N GLN A 415 -22.86 1.50 2.47
CA GLN A 415 -23.21 1.77 1.06
C GLN A 415 -23.90 0.56 0.39
N HIS A 416 -23.76 -0.64 0.94
CA HIS A 416 -24.52 -1.81 0.49
C HIS A 416 -25.90 -1.83 1.15
N ALA A 417 -26.94 -1.60 0.34
CA ALA A 417 -28.33 -1.48 0.80
C ALA A 417 -28.82 -2.68 1.63
N SER A 418 -28.34 -3.90 1.37
CA SER A 418 -28.69 -5.11 2.15
C SER A 418 -27.94 -5.21 3.49
N CYS A 419 -26.87 -4.45 3.67
CA CYS A 419 -25.98 -4.52 4.84
C CYS A 419 -26.17 -3.34 5.80
N ALA A 420 -26.71 -2.21 5.32
CA ALA A 420 -26.85 -0.98 6.11
C ALA A 420 -27.62 -1.16 7.42
N GLU A 421 -28.78 -1.83 7.39
CA GLU A 421 -29.59 -2.14 8.58
C GLU A 421 -28.82 -3.00 9.59
N LEU A 422 -28.12 -4.04 9.11
CA LEU A 422 -27.30 -4.91 9.95
C LEU A 422 -26.15 -4.13 10.61
N CYS A 423 -25.50 -3.22 9.88
CA CYS A 423 -24.44 -2.36 10.42
C CYS A 423 -24.96 -1.44 11.54
N GLU A 424 -26.15 -0.87 11.37
CA GLU A 424 -26.79 -0.05 12.40
C GLU A 424 -27.23 -0.88 13.61
N ILE A 425 -27.77 -2.08 13.41
CA ILE A 425 -28.06 -3.01 14.53
C ILE A 425 -26.78 -3.34 15.30
N ILE A 426 -25.66 -3.64 14.61
CA ILE A 426 -24.39 -3.98 15.26
C ILE A 426 -23.85 -2.79 16.08
N CYS A 427 -23.80 -1.59 15.51
CA CYS A 427 -23.30 -0.40 16.21
C CYS A 427 -24.22 0.01 17.37
N ASN A 428 -25.53 0.14 17.13
CA ASN A 428 -26.47 0.60 18.16
C ASN A 428 -26.52 -0.34 19.38
N ASN A 429 -26.45 -1.66 19.17
CA ASN A 429 -26.41 -2.61 20.29
C ASN A 429 -25.05 -2.63 20.99
N ASP A 430 -23.94 -2.32 20.30
CA ASP A 430 -22.64 -2.13 20.96
C ASP A 430 -22.60 -0.85 21.80
N ASP A 431 -23.25 0.23 21.35
CA ASP A 431 -23.40 1.47 22.13
C ASP A 431 -24.28 1.29 23.37
N ILE A 432 -25.35 0.47 23.29
CA ILE A 432 -26.10 0.02 24.47
C ILE A 432 -25.19 -0.73 25.46
N LEU A 433 -24.36 -1.66 24.96
CA LEU A 433 -23.44 -2.42 25.83
C LEU A 433 -22.35 -1.54 26.46
N ARG A 434 -21.95 -0.45 25.79
CA ARG A 434 -21.04 0.56 26.33
C ARG A 434 -21.72 1.43 27.39
N SER A 435 -23.01 1.76 27.24
CA SER A 435 -23.74 2.61 28.18
C SER A 435 -24.15 1.89 29.48
N ILE A 436 -24.35 0.56 29.42
CA ILE A 436 -24.66 -0.27 30.61
C ILE A 436 -23.37 -0.64 31.40
N ALA A 437 -22.17 -0.37 30.86
CA ALA A 437 -20.91 -0.73 31.49
C ALA A 437 -20.82 -0.18 32.93
N PRO A 438 -20.53 -1.03 33.94
CA PRO A 438 -20.82 -0.72 35.34
C PRO A 438 -20.12 0.54 35.84
N SER A 439 -20.91 1.43 36.44
CA SER A 439 -20.47 2.33 37.49
C SER A 439 -20.15 1.51 38.74
N ASP A 440 -18.85 1.38 38.99
CA ASP A 440 -18.19 0.94 40.23
C ASP A 440 -18.67 -0.34 40.95
N GLY A 441 -17.91 -1.41 40.75
CA GLY A 441 -17.67 -2.45 41.76
C GLY A 441 -18.80 -3.45 42.05
N ALA A 442 -20.04 -3.15 41.66
CA ALA A 442 -21.14 -4.10 41.78
C ALA A 442 -20.86 -5.38 40.95
N VAL A 443 -21.05 -6.54 41.57
CA VAL A 443 -21.02 -7.83 40.86
C VAL A 443 -22.26 -7.89 39.97
N LEU A 444 -22.13 -7.39 38.74
CA LEU A 444 -23.22 -7.40 37.76
C LEU A 444 -23.65 -8.83 37.46
N THR A 445 -24.85 -9.17 37.92
CA THR A 445 -25.71 -10.09 37.18
C THR A 445 -25.93 -9.46 35.80
N VAL A 446 -25.54 -10.17 34.74
CA VAL A 446 -25.78 -9.74 33.35
C VAL A 446 -27.26 -9.38 33.23
N THR A 447 -27.56 -8.15 32.81
CA THR A 447 -28.96 -7.74 32.69
C THR A 447 -29.57 -8.41 31.47
N ALA A 448 -30.88 -8.66 31.50
CA ALA A 448 -31.59 -9.19 30.33
C ALA A 448 -31.49 -8.26 29.11
N GLU A 449 -31.27 -6.96 29.35
CA GLU A 449 -31.01 -5.97 28.30
C GLU A 449 -29.61 -6.11 27.69
N GLU A 450 -28.57 -6.29 28.50
CA GLU A 450 -27.22 -6.60 27.99
C GLU A 450 -27.24 -7.89 27.16
N GLU A 451 -27.84 -8.97 27.67
CA GLU A 451 -27.93 -10.24 26.96
C GLU A 451 -28.70 -10.10 25.63
N ALA A 452 -29.83 -9.39 25.63
CA ALA A 452 -30.59 -9.10 24.42
C ALA A 452 -29.79 -8.27 23.40
N ALA A 453 -29.04 -7.26 23.86
CA ALA A 453 -28.20 -6.44 22.99
C ALA A 453 -27.02 -7.24 22.40
N ARG A 454 -26.36 -8.08 23.20
CA ARG A 454 -25.31 -9.02 22.75
C ARG A 454 -25.82 -9.95 21.67
N ASN A 455 -26.93 -10.62 21.94
CA ASN A 455 -27.53 -11.59 21.01
C ASN A 455 -27.94 -10.92 19.70
N LYS A 456 -28.53 -9.71 19.75
CA LYS A 456 -28.84 -8.91 18.55
C LYS A 456 -27.58 -8.52 17.77
N ARG A 457 -26.55 -7.99 18.43
CA ARG A 457 -25.27 -7.58 17.79
C ARG A 457 -24.61 -8.78 17.10
N ASN A 458 -24.48 -9.89 17.81
CA ASN A 458 -23.75 -11.07 17.34
C ASN A 458 -24.52 -11.78 16.21
N SER A 459 -25.86 -11.92 16.34
CA SER A 459 -26.72 -12.48 15.29
C SER A 459 -26.74 -11.61 14.02
N ALA A 460 -26.77 -10.27 14.16
CA ALA A 460 -26.66 -9.36 13.02
C ALA A 460 -25.30 -9.45 12.34
N PHE A 461 -24.20 -9.57 13.09
CA PHE A 461 -22.86 -9.76 12.53
C PHE A 461 -22.71 -11.11 11.82
N ALA A 462 -23.19 -12.22 12.41
CA ALA A 462 -23.21 -13.53 11.76
C ALA A 462 -24.05 -13.52 10.46
N THR A 463 -25.19 -12.82 10.47
CA THR A 463 -26.04 -12.62 9.28
C THR A 463 -25.32 -11.81 8.20
N LEU A 464 -24.65 -10.71 8.58
CA LEU A 464 -23.84 -9.89 7.68
C LEU A 464 -22.69 -10.71 7.07
N THR A 465 -21.91 -11.41 7.90
CA THR A 465 -20.84 -12.30 7.45
C THR A 465 -21.37 -13.36 6.48
N LYS A 466 -22.51 -14.00 6.78
CA LYS A 466 -23.14 -14.97 5.88
C LYS A 466 -23.49 -14.36 4.52
N GLN A 467 -24.13 -13.19 4.48
CA GLN A 467 -24.47 -12.53 3.21
C GLN A 467 -23.22 -12.23 2.37
N VAL A 468 -22.19 -11.67 3.00
CA VAL A 468 -20.93 -11.30 2.33
C VAL A 468 -20.17 -12.54 1.86
N VAL A 469 -20.09 -13.62 2.67
CA VAL A 469 -19.44 -14.89 2.31
C VAL A 469 -20.14 -15.57 1.13
N VAL A 470 -21.47 -15.67 1.15
CA VAL A 470 -22.25 -16.23 0.03
C VAL A 470 -21.98 -15.42 -1.24
N GLY A 471 -22.13 -14.09 -1.17
CA GLY A 471 -21.86 -13.21 -2.32
C GLY A 471 -20.43 -13.32 -2.83
N ALA A 472 -19.42 -13.44 -1.96
CA ALA A 472 -18.02 -13.58 -2.35
C ALA A 472 -17.72 -14.90 -3.07
N ILE A 473 -18.32 -16.01 -2.63
CA ILE A 473 -18.20 -17.30 -3.31
C ILE A 473 -18.99 -17.29 -4.62
N ASP A 474 -20.23 -16.82 -4.64
CA ASP A 474 -21.05 -16.82 -5.86
C ASP A 474 -20.43 -15.95 -6.97
N ASN A 475 -19.83 -14.80 -6.62
CA ASN A 475 -19.05 -13.95 -7.53
C ASN A 475 -17.69 -14.53 -7.94
N SER A 476 -17.28 -15.68 -7.40
CA SER A 476 -15.96 -16.28 -7.68
C SER A 476 -16.08 -17.67 -8.29
N CYS A 477 -16.81 -18.58 -7.64
CA CYS A 477 -17.11 -19.93 -8.13
C CYS A 477 -18.38 -20.46 -7.43
N ALA A 478 -19.57 -20.22 -7.98
CA ALA A 478 -20.84 -20.69 -7.40
C ALA A 478 -20.94 -22.22 -7.20
N LEU A 479 -20.16 -23.00 -7.97
CA LEU A 479 -19.99 -24.44 -7.72
C LEU A 479 -19.41 -24.75 -6.35
N LEU A 480 -18.42 -23.97 -5.92
CA LEU A 480 -17.73 -24.22 -4.67
C LEU A 480 -18.71 -24.15 -3.50
N PHE A 481 -19.70 -23.26 -3.56
CA PHE A 481 -20.78 -23.23 -2.57
C PHE A 481 -21.60 -24.53 -2.54
N LYS A 482 -21.93 -25.12 -3.71
CA LYS A 482 -22.61 -26.43 -3.78
C LYS A 482 -21.74 -27.56 -3.23
N ALA A 483 -20.46 -27.62 -3.62
CA ALA A 483 -19.52 -28.63 -3.16
C ALA A 483 -19.29 -28.55 -1.63
N LEU A 484 -19.16 -27.34 -1.07
CA LEU A 484 -19.02 -27.13 0.38
C LEU A 484 -20.26 -27.60 1.17
N LYS A 485 -21.47 -27.50 0.60
CA LYS A 485 -22.69 -28.10 1.18
C LYS A 485 -22.69 -29.64 1.15
N GLY A 486 -22.09 -30.22 0.10
CA GLY A 486 -21.95 -31.67 -0.06
C GLY A 486 -20.82 -32.30 0.75
N HIS A 487 -19.83 -31.52 1.21
CA HIS A 487 -18.62 -32.00 1.89
C HIS A 487 -18.87 -32.44 3.34
N LYS A 488 -19.60 -33.55 3.48
CA LYS A 488 -20.00 -34.16 4.76
C LYS A 488 -19.31 -35.50 4.95
N LYS A 489 -19.13 -35.92 6.21
CA LYS A 489 -18.78 -37.31 6.51
C LYS A 489 -19.86 -38.22 5.95
N GLN A 490 -19.46 -39.13 5.05
CA GLN A 490 -20.38 -40.18 4.63
C GLN A 490 -20.58 -41.15 5.80
N PRO A 491 -21.81 -41.48 6.19
CA PRO A 491 -22.05 -42.46 7.25
C PRO A 491 -21.62 -43.83 6.73
N VAL A 492 -20.47 -44.31 7.19
CA VAL A 492 -19.92 -45.62 6.83
C VAL A 492 -20.89 -46.72 7.29
N LYS A 493 -21.64 -47.29 6.35
CA LYS A 493 -22.46 -48.47 6.60
C LYS A 493 -21.55 -49.70 6.66
N TYR A 494 -21.15 -50.05 7.87
CA TYR A 494 -20.17 -51.10 8.20
C TYR A 494 -20.58 -52.55 7.87
N SER A 495 -21.64 -52.80 7.09
CA SER A 495 -22.28 -54.11 7.01
C SER A 495 -21.76 -55.07 5.92
N GLU A 496 -21.15 -54.61 4.82
CA GLU A 496 -20.98 -55.45 3.61
C GLU A 496 -19.69 -55.22 2.78
N ILE A 497 -18.52 -54.94 3.38
CA ILE A 497 -17.25 -54.82 2.63
C ILE A 497 -16.17 -55.72 3.22
N VAL A 498 -15.70 -56.69 2.41
CA VAL A 498 -14.73 -57.73 2.81
C VAL A 498 -13.26 -57.30 2.64
N GLU A 499 -12.96 -56.30 1.80
CA GLU A 499 -11.62 -55.71 1.70
C GLU A 499 -11.67 -54.18 1.67
N PRO A 500 -10.90 -53.45 2.51
CA PRO A 500 -10.89 -51.99 2.51
C PRO A 500 -10.21 -51.45 1.24
N PRO A 501 -10.88 -50.61 0.43
CA PRO A 501 -10.25 -49.97 -0.72
C PRO A 501 -9.14 -49.01 -0.25
N LYS A 502 -8.02 -48.99 -0.99
CA LYS A 502 -6.83 -48.18 -0.68
C LYS A 502 -7.19 -46.69 -0.55
N GLU A 503 -7.09 -46.17 0.66
CA GLU A 503 -7.06 -44.74 1.04
C GLU A 503 -7.82 -43.77 0.13
N VAL A 504 -9.14 -43.98 0.00
CA VAL A 504 -10.01 -42.92 -0.52
C VAL A 504 -10.00 -41.77 0.49
N ASN A 505 -9.52 -40.60 0.07
CA ASN A 505 -9.28 -39.40 0.91
C ASN A 505 -10.57 -38.70 1.43
N SER A 506 -11.66 -39.44 1.67
CA SER A 506 -12.99 -38.90 2.02
C SER A 506 -13.02 -38.08 3.30
N ASP A 507 -12.14 -38.40 4.26
CA ASP A 507 -12.11 -37.77 5.58
C ASP A 507 -11.25 -36.49 5.61
N LYS A 508 -10.72 -36.05 4.46
CA LYS A 508 -9.93 -34.83 4.38
C LYS A 508 -10.78 -33.59 4.64
N LYS A 509 -10.48 -32.91 5.74
CA LYS A 509 -11.06 -31.61 6.09
C LYS A 509 -10.76 -30.56 5.01
N PHE A 510 -11.78 -29.80 4.64
CA PHE A 510 -11.64 -28.63 3.77
C PHE A 510 -11.64 -27.37 4.63
N THR A 511 -10.65 -26.50 4.43
CA THR A 511 -10.40 -25.39 5.37
C THR A 511 -10.57 -24.06 4.68
N VAL A 512 -11.51 -23.26 5.18
CA VAL A 512 -11.86 -21.93 4.69
C VAL A 512 -11.33 -20.88 5.67
N ARG A 513 -10.56 -19.91 5.17
CA ARG A 513 -10.09 -18.76 5.94
C ARG A 513 -10.91 -17.52 5.59
N LEU A 514 -11.70 -17.02 6.53
CA LEU A 514 -12.41 -15.75 6.40
C LEU A 514 -11.46 -14.61 6.76
N CYS A 515 -11.34 -13.63 5.88
CA CYS A 515 -10.39 -12.53 6.00
C CYS A 515 -11.14 -11.19 6.03
N PHE A 516 -11.39 -10.66 7.23
CA PHE A 516 -12.03 -9.36 7.46
C PHE A 516 -10.97 -8.25 7.53
N ASP A 517 -10.74 -7.55 6.42
CA ASP A 517 -9.78 -6.44 6.32
C ASP A 517 -10.42 -5.09 6.72
N GLU A 518 -9.60 -4.10 7.05
CA GLU A 518 -10.00 -2.75 7.50
C GLU A 518 -10.90 -2.65 8.75
N MET A 519 -11.24 -3.77 9.40
CA MET A 519 -12.23 -3.83 10.49
C MET A 519 -11.88 -3.00 11.73
N GLY A 520 -10.62 -2.61 11.89
CA GLY A 520 -10.14 -1.78 13.01
C GLY A 520 -10.65 -0.34 13.03
N SER A 521 -11.27 0.15 11.95
CA SER A 521 -12.01 1.43 11.97
C SER A 521 -13.31 1.35 12.80
N THR A 522 -13.81 0.13 13.04
CA THR A 522 -15.15 -0.10 13.61
C THR A 522 -15.07 -1.04 14.82
N PRO A 523 -14.82 -0.52 16.03
CA PRO A 523 -14.71 -1.32 17.26
C PRO A 523 -15.89 -2.27 17.53
N ALA A 524 -17.10 -1.94 17.09
CA ALA A 524 -18.29 -2.80 17.23
C ALA A 524 -18.17 -4.08 16.38
N PHE A 525 -17.61 -3.98 15.17
CA PHE A 525 -17.32 -5.13 14.31
C PHE A 525 -16.21 -6.00 14.90
N VAL A 526 -15.18 -5.39 15.52
CA VAL A 526 -14.13 -6.15 16.22
C VAL A 526 -14.72 -6.96 17.39
N ARG A 527 -15.54 -6.35 18.25
CA ARG A 527 -16.20 -7.07 19.35
C ARG A 527 -17.14 -8.18 18.87
N ALA A 528 -17.93 -7.92 17.83
CA ALA A 528 -18.85 -8.91 17.25
C ALA A 528 -18.12 -10.06 16.53
N CYS A 529 -17.01 -9.77 15.84
CA CYS A 529 -16.12 -10.77 15.25
C CYS A 529 -15.51 -11.69 16.30
N CYS A 530 -15.11 -11.15 17.46
CA CYS A 530 -14.57 -11.93 18.57
C CYS A 530 -15.63 -12.80 19.28
N ALA A 531 -16.92 -12.55 19.04
CA ALA A 531 -18.05 -13.32 19.55
C ALA A 531 -18.69 -14.24 18.48
N LEU A 532 -18.09 -14.36 17.30
CA LEU A 532 -18.63 -15.13 16.18
C LEU A 532 -18.42 -16.64 16.37
N ASP A 533 -19.49 -17.39 16.58
CA ASP A 533 -19.44 -18.86 16.51
C ASP A 533 -19.32 -19.31 15.04
N VAL A 534 -18.17 -19.88 14.69
CA VAL A 534 -17.90 -20.35 13.33
C VAL A 534 -18.61 -21.68 12.99
N THR A 535 -19.09 -22.42 13.99
CA THR A 535 -19.92 -23.61 13.83
C THR A 535 -21.34 -23.21 13.46
N GLU A 536 -21.93 -22.24 14.19
CA GLU A 536 -23.22 -21.66 13.81
C GLU A 536 -23.16 -21.01 12.43
N LEU A 537 -22.08 -20.28 12.11
CA LEU A 537 -21.89 -19.71 10.77
C LEU A 537 -21.81 -20.79 9.68
N ARG A 538 -21.05 -21.88 9.90
CA ARG A 538 -20.96 -23.02 8.98
C ARG A 538 -22.34 -23.64 8.70
N GLU A 539 -23.14 -23.81 9.75
CA GLU A 539 -24.51 -24.36 9.64
C GLU A 539 -25.48 -23.38 8.97
N ALA A 540 -25.37 -22.09 9.29
CA ALA A 540 -26.15 -21.04 8.63
C ALA A 540 -25.81 -20.91 7.13
N LEU A 541 -24.58 -21.21 6.72
CA LEU A 541 -24.15 -21.34 5.32
C LEU A 541 -24.61 -22.67 4.68
N GLY A 542 -24.98 -23.65 5.50
CA GLY A 542 -25.38 -25.01 5.10
C GLY A 542 -24.21 -25.91 4.71
N TRP A 543 -22.98 -25.52 5.07
CA TRP A 543 -21.76 -26.27 4.73
C TRP A 543 -21.65 -27.57 5.54
N GLY A 544 -21.02 -28.59 4.95
CA GLY A 544 -20.83 -29.89 5.57
C GLY A 544 -19.92 -29.85 6.80
N ASP A 545 -19.92 -30.93 7.58
CA ASP A 545 -19.19 -31.04 8.85
C ASP A 545 -17.67 -31.24 8.67
N LEU A 546 -17.22 -31.57 7.45
CA LEU A 546 -15.80 -31.60 7.08
C LEU A 546 -15.26 -30.23 6.63
N VAL A 547 -16.09 -29.18 6.63
CA VAL A 547 -15.66 -27.80 6.32
C VAL A 547 -15.32 -27.06 7.62
N GLU A 548 -14.05 -26.70 7.81
CA GLU A 548 -13.60 -25.88 8.94
C GLU A 548 -13.45 -24.42 8.53
N ILE A 549 -13.92 -23.50 9.38
CA ILE A 549 -13.88 -22.06 9.15
C ILE A 549 -12.93 -21.42 10.16
N PHE A 550 -11.88 -20.75 9.69
CA PHE A 550 -10.97 -19.96 10.50
C PHE A 550 -11.17 -18.48 10.23
N VAL A 551 -11.43 -17.68 11.26
CA VAL A 551 -11.67 -16.23 11.14
C VAL A 551 -10.38 -15.47 11.42
N ILE A 552 -9.95 -14.66 10.47
CA ILE A 552 -8.79 -13.77 10.61
C ILE A 552 -9.22 -12.36 10.25
N ALA A 553 -8.98 -11.44 11.18
CA ALA A 553 -9.43 -10.07 11.11
C ALA A 553 -8.20 -9.16 11.21
N ALA A 554 -8.01 -8.27 10.24
CA ALA A 554 -6.97 -7.26 10.30
C ALA A 554 -7.55 -5.87 10.06
N GLY A 555 -6.86 -4.88 10.59
CA GLY A 555 -7.27 -3.50 10.47
C GLY A 555 -6.34 -2.64 11.29
N THR A 556 -6.16 -1.42 10.84
CA THR A 556 -5.45 -0.43 11.63
C THR A 556 -6.39 -0.02 12.76
N GLY A 557 -5.87 0.05 13.99
CA GLY A 557 -6.67 0.20 15.21
C GLY A 557 -7.08 -1.10 15.92
N ILE A 558 -6.92 -2.30 15.31
CA ILE A 558 -7.34 -3.57 15.97
C ILE A 558 -6.61 -3.83 17.31
N GLY A 559 -5.36 -3.38 17.45
CA GLY A 559 -4.63 -3.44 18.73
C GLY A 559 -5.01 -2.35 19.74
N SER A 560 -5.52 -1.20 19.27
CA SER A 560 -5.84 -0.04 20.11
C SER A 560 -7.29 -0.02 20.59
N VAL A 561 -8.17 -0.89 20.08
CA VAL A 561 -9.55 -1.01 20.58
C VAL A 561 -9.50 -1.24 22.09
N THR A 562 -10.05 -0.30 22.86
CA THR A 562 -10.32 -0.49 24.28
C THR A 562 -11.38 -1.58 24.41
N ASN A 563 -10.98 -2.74 24.94
CA ASN A 563 -11.77 -3.98 24.92
C ASN A 563 -12.25 -4.41 23.51
N PRO A 564 -11.44 -5.11 22.69
CA PRO A 564 -12.00 -6.03 21.68
C PRO A 564 -12.78 -7.17 22.37
N GLY A 565 -12.56 -7.40 23.67
CA GLY A 565 -13.42 -8.21 24.52
C GLY A 565 -14.14 -7.40 25.60
N GLY A 566 -15.46 -7.28 25.47
CA GLY A 566 -16.31 -7.24 26.65
C GLY A 566 -16.27 -8.58 27.40
N SER A 567 -17.09 -8.75 28.44
CA SER A 567 -17.16 -9.97 29.26
C SER A 567 -17.58 -11.26 28.51
N GLU A 568 -17.77 -11.17 27.20
CA GLU A 568 -18.22 -12.21 26.27
C GLU A 568 -17.04 -12.91 25.59
N ASN A 569 -15.96 -12.17 25.29
CA ASN A 569 -14.92 -12.64 24.38
C ASN A 569 -13.73 -13.17 25.15
N THR A 570 -13.69 -14.49 25.29
CA THR A 570 -12.67 -15.17 26.09
C THR A 570 -11.63 -15.91 25.25
N PHE A 571 -11.78 -15.84 23.92
CA PHE A 571 -11.05 -16.65 22.95
C PHE A 571 -10.75 -15.90 21.64
N TYR A 572 -9.90 -14.86 21.65
CA TYR A 572 -9.28 -14.33 20.42
C TYR A 572 -7.76 -14.36 20.55
N GLN A 573 -7.06 -14.43 19.42
CA GLN A 573 -5.60 -14.45 19.38
C GLN A 573 -5.06 -13.17 18.73
N LEU A 574 -4.42 -12.28 19.52
CA LEU A 574 -3.83 -11.05 19.00
C LEU A 574 -2.43 -11.32 18.41
N ALA A 575 -2.27 -11.00 17.13
CA ALA A 575 -1.03 -11.02 16.38
C ALA A 575 -0.60 -9.60 16.03
N MET A 576 0.30 -9.02 16.81
CA MET A 576 0.94 -7.76 16.44
C MET A 576 2.07 -8.06 15.44
N LEU A 577 1.92 -7.62 14.19
CA LEU A 577 3.03 -7.62 13.23
C LEU A 577 4.00 -6.52 13.65
N LYS A 578 5.20 -6.93 14.06
CA LYS A 578 6.19 -6.05 14.69
C LYS A 578 6.98 -5.26 13.64
N PRO A 579 7.44 -4.02 13.93
CA PRO A 579 8.13 -3.18 12.95
C PRO A 579 9.35 -3.85 12.29
N TRP A 580 10.15 -4.63 13.01
CA TRP A 580 11.28 -5.35 12.40
C TRP A 580 10.86 -6.40 11.36
N GLN A 581 9.68 -7.02 11.50
CA GLN A 581 9.13 -7.96 10.53
C GLN A 581 8.74 -7.30 9.19
N SER A 582 8.75 -5.96 9.11
CA SER A 582 8.51 -5.24 7.85
C SER A 582 9.72 -5.27 6.93
N VAL A 583 10.93 -5.15 7.49
CA VAL A 583 12.20 -5.14 6.76
C VAL A 583 12.49 -6.54 6.22
N ASP A 584 12.06 -7.59 6.94
CA ASP A 584 12.02 -8.96 6.42
C ASP A 584 11.25 -9.06 5.09
N VAL A 585 10.22 -8.22 4.85
CA VAL A 585 9.48 -8.23 3.57
C VAL A 585 10.34 -7.64 2.45
N TYR A 586 11.06 -6.54 2.71
CA TYR A 586 12.04 -6.00 1.76
C TYR A 586 13.07 -7.07 1.39
N TRP A 587 13.68 -7.70 2.40
CA TRP A 587 14.71 -8.71 2.17
C TRP A 587 14.17 -9.97 1.50
N LYS A 588 12.98 -10.46 1.84
CA LYS A 588 12.32 -11.57 1.10
C LYS A 588 12.09 -11.22 -0.37
N ILE A 589 11.70 -9.99 -0.68
CA ILE A 589 11.58 -9.53 -2.08
C ILE A 589 12.96 -9.53 -2.76
N ARG A 590 13.98 -8.93 -2.12
CA ARG A 590 15.37 -8.88 -2.65
C ARG A 590 15.93 -10.28 -2.89
N ARG A 591 15.78 -11.20 -1.93
CA ARG A 591 16.25 -12.59 -2.02
C ARG A 591 15.60 -13.33 -3.18
N ARG A 592 14.29 -13.14 -3.40
CA ARG A 592 13.59 -13.75 -4.55
C ARG A 592 13.99 -13.16 -5.90
N LEU A 593 14.28 -11.86 -5.98
CA LEU A 593 14.88 -11.27 -7.20
C LEU A 593 16.24 -11.90 -7.49
N TRP A 594 17.05 -12.14 -6.45
CA TRP A 594 18.34 -12.85 -6.57
C TRP A 594 18.20 -14.32 -6.94
N GLU A 595 17.21 -15.05 -6.41
CA GLU A 595 16.90 -16.42 -6.84
C GLU A 595 16.49 -16.48 -8.31
N ASP A 596 15.63 -15.55 -8.75
CA ASP A 596 15.25 -15.42 -10.15
C ASP A 596 16.46 -15.06 -11.02
N TRP A 597 17.39 -14.25 -10.51
CA TRP A 597 18.64 -13.93 -11.21
C TRP A 597 19.60 -15.13 -11.33
N ASN A 598 19.80 -15.89 -10.26
CA ASN A 598 20.67 -17.07 -10.25
C ASN A 598 20.21 -18.15 -11.25
N LYS A 599 18.90 -18.26 -11.49
CA LYS A 599 18.34 -19.15 -12.54
C LYS A 599 18.75 -18.75 -13.96
N HIS A 600 19.03 -17.46 -14.20
CA HIS A 600 19.44 -16.93 -15.51
C HIS A 600 20.97 -16.78 -15.62
N SER A 601 21.67 -16.55 -14.50
CA SER A 601 23.11 -16.31 -14.48
C SER A 601 23.97 -17.52 -14.84
N GLY A 602 23.41 -18.74 -14.85
CA GLY A 602 24.13 -19.97 -15.26
C GLY A 602 24.67 -19.95 -16.71
N ARG A 603 24.28 -18.95 -17.52
CA ARG A 603 24.80 -18.70 -18.87
C ARG A 603 25.80 -17.53 -18.94
N ALA A 604 25.96 -16.76 -17.85
CA ALA A 604 26.85 -15.61 -17.82
C ALA A 604 28.31 -16.04 -17.60
N ARG A 605 29.27 -15.36 -18.24
CA ARG A 605 30.71 -15.55 -18.01
C ARG A 605 31.19 -15.02 -16.66
N PHE A 606 30.35 -14.29 -15.92
CA PHE A 606 30.68 -13.70 -14.63
C PHE A 606 29.92 -14.42 -13.51
N SER A 607 30.64 -14.79 -12.44
CA SER A 607 30.01 -15.33 -11.23
C SER A 607 29.50 -14.19 -10.35
N PHE A 608 28.18 -14.19 -10.11
CA PHE A 608 27.54 -13.29 -9.16
C PHE A 608 27.68 -13.77 -7.70
N HIS A 609 28.25 -14.94 -7.44
CA HIS A 609 28.28 -15.56 -6.10
C HIS A 609 28.88 -14.66 -5.01
N ALA A 610 29.95 -13.92 -5.32
CA ALA A 610 30.54 -12.98 -4.38
C ALA A 610 29.58 -11.83 -4.02
N LEU A 611 28.89 -11.27 -5.02
CA LEU A 611 27.91 -10.19 -4.81
C LEU A 611 26.67 -10.70 -4.07
N VAL A 612 26.18 -11.90 -4.39
CA VAL A 612 25.08 -12.56 -3.65
C VAL A 612 25.47 -12.75 -2.18
N SER A 613 26.68 -13.25 -1.90
CA SER A 613 27.19 -13.43 -0.54
C SER A 613 27.35 -12.10 0.20
N ASP A 614 27.73 -11.02 -0.50
CA ASP A 614 27.87 -9.70 0.11
C ASP A 614 26.49 -9.04 0.39
N VAL A 615 25.49 -9.24 -0.47
CA VAL A 615 24.11 -8.79 -0.20
C VAL A 615 23.49 -9.58 0.95
N ALA A 616 23.70 -10.90 1.02
CA ALA A 616 23.26 -11.72 2.14
C ALA A 616 23.90 -11.29 3.47
N ALA A 617 25.18 -10.87 3.46
CA ALA A 617 25.83 -10.32 4.63
C ALA A 617 25.26 -8.96 5.06
N VAL A 618 24.80 -8.11 4.11
CA VAL A 618 24.08 -6.87 4.42
C VAL A 618 22.71 -7.17 5.03
N GLU A 619 21.98 -8.18 4.52
CA GLU A 619 20.71 -8.66 5.07
C GLU A 619 20.88 -9.17 6.52
N GLU A 620 21.83 -10.07 6.77
CA GLU A 620 22.11 -10.65 8.08
C GLU A 620 22.51 -9.59 9.12
N LEU A 621 23.35 -8.63 8.71
CA LEU A 621 23.85 -7.59 9.60
C LEU A 621 22.92 -6.38 9.72
N TRP A 622 21.82 -6.29 8.96
CA TRP A 622 20.96 -5.09 8.88
C TRP A 622 20.42 -4.60 10.23
N HIS A 623 20.20 -5.52 11.17
CA HIS A 623 19.74 -5.25 12.53
C HIS A 623 20.88 -5.22 13.58
N GLY A 624 22.14 -5.34 13.14
CA GLY A 624 23.33 -5.22 13.96
C GLY A 624 23.78 -3.77 14.18
N SER A 625 25.05 -3.56 14.54
CA SER A 625 25.57 -2.20 14.69
C SER A 625 25.66 -1.49 13.34
N ARG A 626 25.47 -0.16 13.35
CA ARG A 626 25.60 0.69 12.16
C ARG A 626 26.97 0.53 11.48
N GLU A 627 28.02 0.31 12.27
CA GLU A 627 29.38 0.03 11.81
C GLU A 627 29.46 -1.28 11.04
N SER A 628 28.89 -2.38 11.57
CA SER A 628 28.83 -3.67 10.89
C SER A 628 28.05 -3.61 9.58
N VAL A 629 26.90 -2.93 9.57
CA VAL A 629 26.11 -2.68 8.35
C VAL A 629 26.93 -1.89 7.33
N SER A 630 27.58 -0.80 7.76
CA SER A 630 28.41 0.05 6.90
C SER A 630 29.58 -0.72 6.27
N MET A 631 30.29 -1.55 7.05
CA MET A 631 31.37 -2.41 6.53
C MET A 631 30.85 -3.45 5.52
N ALA A 632 29.69 -4.06 5.76
CA ALA A 632 29.08 -5.00 4.83
C ALA A 632 28.65 -4.31 3.51
N MET A 633 28.04 -3.12 3.61
CA MET A 633 27.72 -2.29 2.45
C MET A 633 28.98 -1.89 1.67
N GLU A 634 30.04 -1.46 2.34
CA GLU A 634 31.30 -1.09 1.70
C GLU A 634 31.93 -2.27 0.96
N LYS A 635 31.93 -3.47 1.57
CA LYS A 635 32.39 -4.71 0.95
C LYS A 635 31.59 -5.04 -0.31
N ARG A 636 30.25 -5.03 -0.23
CA ARG A 636 29.35 -5.22 -1.38
C ARG A 636 29.64 -4.18 -2.47
N ASN A 637 29.77 -2.91 -2.12
CA ASN A 637 30.00 -1.82 -3.07
C ASN A 637 31.36 -1.99 -3.79
N LYS A 638 32.40 -2.48 -3.09
CA LYS A 638 33.70 -2.88 -3.70
C LYS A 638 33.52 -4.05 -4.68
N THR A 639 32.75 -5.07 -4.35
CA THR A 639 32.45 -6.20 -5.24
C THR A 639 31.64 -5.77 -6.48
N LEU A 640 30.62 -4.95 -6.29
CA LEU A 640 29.80 -4.39 -7.38
C LEU A 640 30.65 -3.53 -8.33
N SER A 641 31.53 -2.68 -7.80
CA SER A 641 32.47 -1.88 -8.60
C SER A 641 33.42 -2.75 -9.44
N LYS A 642 33.96 -3.84 -8.87
CA LYS A 642 34.78 -4.82 -9.62
C LYS A 642 33.99 -5.46 -10.77
N LEU A 643 32.72 -5.81 -10.54
CA LEU A 643 31.86 -6.41 -11.56
C LEU A 643 31.54 -5.41 -12.70
N PHE A 644 31.29 -4.13 -12.39
CA PHE A 644 31.16 -3.09 -13.42
C PHE A 644 32.43 -2.92 -14.27
N MET A 645 33.61 -2.92 -13.64
CA MET A 645 34.88 -2.84 -14.37
C MET A 645 35.13 -4.06 -15.25
N ALA A 646 34.79 -5.27 -14.77
CA ALA A 646 34.88 -6.50 -15.54
C ALA A 646 33.91 -6.51 -16.75
N GLN A 647 32.65 -6.07 -16.54
CA GLN A 647 31.66 -5.91 -17.60
C GLN A 647 32.11 -4.90 -18.66
N ALA A 648 32.55 -3.70 -18.25
CA ALA A 648 33.04 -2.68 -19.18
C ALA A 648 34.30 -3.14 -19.97
N THR A 649 35.16 -3.95 -19.35
CA THR A 649 36.31 -4.57 -20.03
C THR A 649 35.84 -5.59 -21.08
N HIS A 650 34.87 -6.44 -20.74
CA HIS A 650 34.31 -7.43 -21.66
C HIS A 650 33.55 -6.79 -22.83
N GLU A 651 32.76 -5.75 -22.59
CA GLU A 651 32.12 -4.96 -23.65
C GLU A 651 33.16 -4.40 -24.64
N ARG A 652 34.28 -3.87 -24.15
CA ARG A 652 35.41 -3.41 -24.99
C ARG A 652 36.06 -4.57 -25.76
N SER A 653 36.23 -5.74 -25.15
CA SER A 653 36.79 -6.92 -25.85
C SER A 653 35.85 -7.48 -26.92
N GLN A 654 34.53 -7.44 -26.72
CA GLN A 654 33.55 -7.89 -27.72
C GLN A 654 33.54 -7.01 -28.98
N LEU A 655 33.91 -5.73 -28.88
CA LEU A 655 34.05 -4.84 -30.05
C LEU A 655 35.25 -5.19 -30.95
N ILE A 656 36.19 -6.02 -30.48
CA ILE A 656 37.43 -6.36 -31.20
C ILE A 656 37.29 -7.68 -31.99
N ILE A 657 36.43 -8.60 -31.53
CA ILE A 657 36.28 -9.94 -32.12
C ILE A 657 34.93 -10.02 -32.86
N PRO A 658 34.91 -10.09 -34.20
CA PRO A 658 33.67 -10.30 -34.94
C PRO A 658 33.04 -11.67 -34.58
N PRO A 659 31.71 -11.76 -34.43
CA PRO A 659 31.04 -13.02 -34.07
C PRO A 659 31.20 -14.05 -35.19
N GLN A 660 31.37 -15.33 -34.82
CA GLN A 660 31.47 -16.42 -35.78
C GLN A 660 30.10 -16.91 -36.30
N SER A 661 29.01 -16.62 -35.56
CA SER A 661 27.64 -16.92 -35.97
C SER A 661 26.63 -15.88 -35.44
N THR A 662 25.46 -15.80 -36.07
CA THR A 662 24.36 -14.91 -35.65
C THR A 662 23.64 -15.39 -34.39
N GLU A 663 23.51 -16.70 -34.19
CA GLU A 663 22.85 -17.26 -32.99
C GLU A 663 23.69 -17.02 -31.73
N GLU A 664 25.02 -17.13 -31.80
CA GLU A 664 25.91 -16.77 -30.70
C GLU A 664 25.88 -15.26 -30.41
N LEU A 665 25.75 -14.41 -31.45
CA LEU A 665 25.60 -12.97 -31.28
C LEU A 665 24.33 -12.65 -30.48
N ASP A 666 23.17 -13.20 -30.86
CA ASP A 666 21.91 -12.95 -30.18
C ASP A 666 21.91 -13.49 -28.74
N ALA A 667 22.43 -14.69 -28.52
CA ALA A 667 22.55 -15.28 -27.18
C ALA A 667 23.51 -14.48 -26.27
N ALA A 668 24.64 -14.02 -26.81
CA ALA A 668 25.60 -13.18 -26.09
C ALA A 668 25.03 -11.78 -25.80
N ALA A 669 24.30 -11.18 -26.75
CA ALA A 669 23.65 -9.88 -26.57
C ALA A 669 22.58 -9.92 -25.48
N LEU A 670 21.69 -10.93 -25.50
CA LEU A 670 20.69 -11.14 -24.45
C LEU A 670 21.33 -11.35 -23.07
N THR A 671 22.40 -12.15 -23.00
CA THR A 671 23.15 -12.38 -21.75
C THR A 671 23.80 -11.09 -21.24
N ASN A 672 24.37 -10.27 -22.13
CA ASN A 672 24.97 -8.98 -21.79
C ASN A 672 23.93 -7.98 -21.26
N ILE A 673 22.79 -7.82 -21.96
CA ILE A 673 21.66 -6.99 -21.52
C ILE A 673 21.21 -7.40 -20.12
N TRP A 674 21.07 -8.70 -19.86
CA TRP A 674 20.65 -9.23 -18.57
C TRP A 674 21.67 -8.96 -17.45
N VAL A 675 22.97 -9.17 -17.71
CA VAL A 675 24.05 -8.83 -16.75
C VAL A 675 24.04 -7.34 -16.42
N ARG A 676 23.87 -6.47 -17.43
CA ARG A 676 23.81 -5.01 -17.24
C ARG A 676 22.56 -4.59 -16.47
N GLN A 677 21.41 -5.23 -16.71
CA GLN A 677 20.19 -5.05 -15.90
C GLN A 677 20.42 -5.40 -14.44
N ALA A 678 21.05 -6.54 -14.15
CA ALA A 678 21.33 -6.98 -12.79
C ALA A 678 22.26 -6.01 -12.05
N LEU A 679 23.37 -5.60 -12.68
CA LEU A 679 24.33 -4.68 -12.06
C LEU A 679 23.74 -3.27 -11.83
N VAL A 680 23.00 -2.70 -12.80
CA VAL A 680 22.32 -1.40 -12.62
C VAL A 680 21.28 -1.47 -11.50
N GLN A 681 20.50 -2.55 -11.45
CA GLN A 681 19.49 -2.72 -10.40
C GLN A 681 20.12 -2.87 -9.02
N GLU A 682 21.23 -3.61 -8.88
CA GLU A 682 21.93 -3.71 -7.60
C GLU A 682 22.59 -2.39 -7.20
N ALA A 683 23.09 -1.58 -8.14
CA ALA A 683 23.59 -0.24 -7.85
C ALA A 683 22.50 0.69 -7.30
N LEU A 684 21.29 0.61 -7.85
CA LEU A 684 20.14 1.37 -7.35
C LEU A 684 19.73 0.92 -5.94
N PHE A 685 19.66 -0.39 -5.67
CA PHE A 685 19.40 -0.88 -4.31
C PHE A 685 20.51 -0.53 -3.34
N ALA A 686 21.77 -0.63 -3.75
CA ALA A 686 22.90 -0.22 -2.93
C ALA A 686 22.79 1.26 -2.52
N ALA A 687 22.39 2.14 -3.45
CA ALA A 687 22.16 3.57 -3.17
C ALA A 687 20.96 3.83 -2.22
N ILE A 688 19.85 3.10 -2.39
CA ILE A 688 18.66 3.17 -1.52
C ILE A 688 19.01 2.72 -0.10
N GLU A 689 19.71 1.59 0.02
CA GLU A 689 20.10 1.03 1.31
C GLU A 689 21.17 1.89 2.02
N SER A 690 21.96 2.67 1.28
CA SER A 690 22.98 3.58 1.86
C SER A 690 22.43 4.96 2.24
N ASP A 691 21.30 5.39 1.68
CA ASP A 691 20.66 6.67 2.03
C ASP A 691 19.71 6.49 3.23
N GLY A 692 19.95 7.22 4.31
CA GLY A 692 19.21 7.08 5.57
C GLY A 692 17.69 7.26 5.44
N ALA A 693 17.22 8.19 4.59
CA ALA A 693 15.79 8.39 4.37
C ALA A 693 15.17 7.24 3.57
N CYS A 694 15.85 6.76 2.54
CA CYS A 694 15.43 5.58 1.79
C CYS A 694 15.41 4.32 2.69
N ALA A 695 16.47 4.06 3.45
CA ALA A 695 16.57 2.93 4.37
C ALA A 695 15.50 2.98 5.48
N ALA A 696 15.24 4.15 6.06
CA ALA A 696 14.14 4.36 7.00
C ALA A 696 12.77 4.04 6.35
N ALA A 697 12.57 4.41 5.08
CA ALA A 697 11.34 4.11 4.35
C ALA A 697 11.16 2.63 3.99
N LEU A 698 12.22 1.80 3.97
CA LEU A 698 12.10 0.35 3.82
C LEU A 698 11.42 -0.34 5.03
N THR A 699 11.30 0.35 6.16
CA THR A 699 10.54 -0.14 7.34
C THR A 699 9.01 -0.16 7.16
N ASN A 700 8.49 0.26 6.00
CA ASN A 700 7.09 0.00 5.64
C ASN A 700 7.00 -1.00 4.48
N PRO A 701 6.30 -2.15 4.62
CA PRO A 701 6.28 -3.19 3.58
C PRO A 701 5.72 -2.73 2.23
N ARG A 702 4.79 -1.75 2.25
CA ARG A 702 4.21 -1.17 1.04
C ARG A 702 5.21 -0.24 0.35
N MET A 703 5.98 0.54 1.11
CA MET A 703 7.08 1.32 0.54
C MET A 703 8.19 0.43 0.01
N ALA A 704 8.59 -0.63 0.72
CA ALA A 704 9.58 -1.60 0.24
C ALA A 704 9.21 -2.21 -1.13
N ALA A 705 7.95 -2.64 -1.31
CA ALA A 705 7.46 -3.12 -2.60
C ALA A 705 7.46 -2.03 -3.69
N LEU A 706 7.10 -0.79 -3.34
CA LEU A 706 7.16 0.36 -4.26
C LEU A 706 8.59 0.71 -4.65
N PHE A 707 9.56 0.65 -3.72
CA PHE A 707 10.98 0.86 -4.00
C PHE A 707 11.47 -0.12 -5.06
N VAL A 708 11.17 -1.41 -4.90
CA VAL A 708 11.56 -2.43 -5.87
C VAL A 708 10.94 -2.17 -7.25
N SER A 709 9.65 -1.80 -7.30
CA SER A 709 8.96 -1.47 -8.55
C SER A 709 9.54 -0.23 -9.23
N VAL A 710 9.80 0.85 -8.48
CA VAL A 710 10.40 2.08 -9.00
C VAL A 710 11.85 1.83 -9.42
N VAL A 711 12.61 0.99 -8.72
CA VAL A 711 13.95 0.57 -9.12
C VAL A 711 13.93 -0.15 -10.47
N HIS A 712 12.96 -1.04 -10.72
CA HIS A 712 12.83 -1.66 -12.05
C HIS A 712 12.55 -0.62 -13.14
N ALA A 713 11.64 0.34 -12.90
CA ALA A 713 11.36 1.42 -13.87
C ALA A 713 12.58 2.33 -14.11
N VAL A 714 13.29 2.74 -13.05
CA VAL A 714 14.48 3.60 -13.13
C VAL A 714 15.65 2.85 -13.79
N ARG A 715 15.83 1.55 -13.51
CA ARG A 715 16.79 0.68 -14.22
C ARG A 715 16.52 0.69 -15.72
N ASP A 716 15.25 0.50 -16.12
CA ASP A 716 14.88 0.44 -17.53
C ASP A 716 15.08 1.80 -18.22
N GLU A 717 14.71 2.91 -17.58
CA GLU A 717 15.07 4.27 -18.02
C GLU A 717 16.59 4.45 -18.19
N THR A 718 17.39 4.10 -17.17
CA THR A 718 18.86 4.22 -17.19
C THR A 718 19.48 3.45 -18.36
N LEU A 719 19.00 2.25 -18.64
CA LEU A 719 19.47 1.42 -19.75
C LEU A 719 19.01 1.95 -21.12
N THR A 720 17.75 2.35 -21.26
CA THR A 720 17.21 2.90 -22.51
C THR A 720 17.95 4.17 -22.94
N TYR A 721 18.27 5.06 -21.99
CA TYR A 721 19.03 6.28 -22.27
C TYR A 721 20.55 6.09 -22.26
N GLN A 722 21.03 4.84 -22.14
CA GLN A 722 22.46 4.48 -22.05
C GLN A 722 23.25 5.27 -20.99
N LEU A 723 22.56 5.74 -19.94
CA LEU A 723 23.19 6.45 -18.84
C LEU A 723 24.22 5.53 -18.16
N SER A 724 25.33 6.13 -17.70
CA SER A 724 26.37 5.36 -17.01
C SER A 724 25.77 4.67 -15.79
N ALA A 725 25.95 3.35 -15.69
CA ALA A 725 25.52 2.62 -14.50
C ALA A 725 26.25 3.08 -13.23
N ALA A 726 27.47 3.63 -13.41
CA ALA A 726 28.26 4.27 -12.37
C ALA A 726 27.96 5.78 -12.26
N THR A 727 26.69 6.18 -12.27
CA THR A 727 26.27 7.57 -11.99
C THR A 727 26.49 7.94 -10.51
N SER A 728 27.74 8.20 -10.14
CA SER A 728 28.09 8.98 -8.95
C SER A 728 27.47 10.38 -9.11
N GLY A 729 26.31 10.61 -8.50
CA GLY A 729 25.54 11.84 -8.65
C GLY A 729 24.04 11.66 -8.92
N THR A 730 23.53 10.44 -9.14
CA THR A 730 22.08 10.22 -9.15
C THR A 730 21.54 10.48 -7.75
N ASN A 731 20.82 11.59 -7.58
CA ASN A 731 20.11 11.93 -6.35
C ASN A 731 19.00 10.90 -6.12
N ILE A 732 19.30 9.85 -5.34
CA ILE A 732 18.39 8.72 -5.12
C ILE A 732 17.07 9.15 -4.46
N ARG A 733 17.10 10.21 -3.65
CA ARG A 733 15.90 10.80 -3.04
C ARG A 733 14.97 11.36 -4.11
N ARG A 734 15.48 12.12 -5.08
CA ARG A 734 14.69 12.67 -6.18
C ARG A 734 14.27 11.61 -7.20
N THR A 735 15.18 10.72 -7.58
CA THR A 735 14.95 9.76 -8.66
C THR A 735 14.06 8.59 -8.24
N VAL A 736 14.20 8.10 -7.00
CA VAL A 736 13.46 6.93 -6.50
C VAL A 736 12.52 7.31 -5.36
N LEU A 737 13.02 7.82 -4.23
CA LEU A 737 12.17 8.04 -3.03
C LEU A 737 10.98 8.95 -3.32
N GLN A 738 11.16 10.07 -4.02
CA GLN A 738 10.08 11.00 -4.36
C GLN A 738 9.01 10.31 -5.23
N ARG A 739 9.40 9.47 -6.19
CA ARG A 739 8.46 8.65 -6.99
C ARG A 739 7.72 7.64 -6.10
N VAL A 740 8.43 6.95 -5.20
CA VAL A 740 7.87 5.99 -4.22
C VAL A 740 6.87 6.68 -3.30
N VAL A 741 7.22 7.84 -2.73
CA VAL A 741 6.35 8.62 -1.84
C VAL A 741 5.10 9.09 -2.58
N MET A 742 5.21 9.54 -3.84
CA MET A 742 4.04 9.95 -4.62
C MET A 742 3.09 8.78 -4.92
N LEU A 743 3.61 7.59 -5.22
CA LEU A 743 2.81 6.37 -5.38
C LEU A 743 2.19 5.95 -4.03
N PHE A 744 2.95 5.96 -2.94
CA PHE A 744 2.49 5.64 -1.60
C PHE A 744 1.38 6.60 -1.13
N ARG A 745 1.53 7.90 -1.40
CA ARG A 745 0.55 8.94 -1.09
C ARG A 745 -0.82 8.63 -1.72
N ASP A 746 -0.81 8.26 -3.01
CA ASP A 746 -2.01 7.92 -3.76
C ASP A 746 -2.69 6.61 -3.29
N LEU A 747 -1.96 5.72 -2.60
CA LEU A 747 -2.45 4.46 -2.04
C LEU A 747 -2.98 4.56 -0.58
N ASN A 748 -2.45 5.48 0.23
CA ASN A 748 -2.69 5.54 1.67
C ASN A 748 -3.64 6.69 2.10
N GLY A 749 -4.54 7.13 1.20
CA GLY A 749 -5.50 8.19 1.52
C GLY A 749 -4.88 9.58 1.69
N LEU A 750 -3.62 9.77 1.31
CA LEU A 750 -2.90 11.06 1.35
C LEU A 750 -2.94 11.80 0.01
N LYS A 751 -3.65 11.28 -1.00
CA LYS A 751 -3.65 11.79 -2.39
C LYS A 751 -3.86 13.30 -2.51
N ASN A 752 -4.74 13.86 -1.69
CA ASN A 752 -5.11 15.27 -1.69
C ASN A 752 -4.36 16.10 -0.63
N THR A 753 -3.44 15.48 0.12
CA THR A 753 -2.75 16.12 1.23
C THR A 753 -1.75 17.14 0.73
N THR A 754 -1.96 18.40 1.13
CA THR A 754 -1.07 19.52 0.82
C THR A 754 0.17 19.49 1.72
N ALA A 755 1.20 20.28 1.41
CA ALA A 755 2.36 20.43 2.29
C ALA A 755 1.95 20.96 3.69
N GLN A 756 0.97 21.87 3.77
CA GLN A 756 0.45 22.36 5.04
C GLN A 756 -0.31 21.27 5.82
N GLU A 757 -1.10 20.44 5.14
CA GLU A 757 -1.80 19.33 5.79
C GLU A 757 -0.80 18.24 6.24
N ALA A 758 0.23 17.94 5.44
CA ALA A 758 1.31 17.03 5.84
C ALA A 758 2.08 17.54 7.07
N SER A 759 2.36 18.86 7.14
CA SER A 759 2.95 19.50 8.31
C SER A 759 2.05 19.38 9.53
N ALA A 760 0.74 19.65 9.38
CA ALA A 760 -0.22 19.53 10.47
C ALA A 760 -0.35 18.07 10.97
N LEU A 761 -0.36 17.09 10.06
CA LEU A 761 -0.37 15.66 10.41
C LEU A 761 0.92 15.25 11.16
N LEU A 762 2.10 15.71 10.73
CA LEU A 762 3.35 15.41 11.42
C LEU A 762 3.39 16.06 12.82
N VAL A 763 3.10 17.36 12.92
CA VAL A 763 3.05 18.10 14.18
C VAL A 763 2.09 17.46 15.18
N GLU A 764 0.88 17.09 14.73
CA GLU A 764 -0.10 16.51 15.64
C GLU A 764 0.26 15.10 16.07
N SER A 765 0.84 14.30 15.17
CA SER A 765 1.37 12.98 15.52
C SER A 765 2.53 13.11 16.52
N LEU A 766 3.43 14.09 16.35
CA LEU A 766 4.50 14.38 17.29
C LEU A 766 3.95 14.74 18.68
N ARG A 767 2.86 15.51 18.78
CA ARG A 767 2.22 15.79 20.08
C ARG A 767 1.72 14.54 20.78
N TYR A 768 1.10 13.60 20.06
CA TYR A 768 0.69 12.32 20.63
C TYR A 768 1.87 11.44 21.06
N VAL A 769 2.99 11.48 20.34
CA VAL A 769 4.23 10.75 20.72
C VAL A 769 4.89 11.37 21.96
N LEU A 770 4.98 12.70 22.01
CA LEU A 770 5.75 13.43 23.03
C LEU A 770 4.97 13.67 24.34
N PHE A 771 3.64 13.74 24.28
CA PHE A 771 2.81 14.14 25.42
C PHE A 771 1.75 13.08 25.73
N ASP A 772 2.03 12.23 26.73
CA ASP A 772 1.07 11.26 27.25
C ASP A 772 -0.25 11.95 27.68
N GLY A 773 -1.36 11.47 27.13
CA GLY A 773 -2.70 12.04 27.37
C GLY A 773 -3.03 13.29 26.56
N HIS A 774 -2.25 13.65 25.54
CA HIS A 774 -2.63 14.67 24.57
C HIS A 774 -3.95 14.32 23.87
N VAL A 775 -4.78 15.32 23.59
CA VAL A 775 -6.04 15.18 22.84
C VAL A 775 -6.15 16.32 21.84
N SER A 776 -6.19 15.97 20.55
CA SER A 776 -6.40 16.94 19.48
C SER A 776 -7.86 17.39 19.38
N THR A 777 -8.06 18.66 19.03
CA THR A 777 -9.33 19.16 18.49
C THR A 777 -9.45 18.97 16.96
N THR A 778 -8.36 18.63 16.27
CA THR A 778 -8.27 18.68 14.79
C THR A 778 -8.04 17.30 14.14
N TYR A 779 -7.22 16.47 14.78
CA TYR A 779 -6.98 15.09 14.37
C TYR A 779 -7.01 14.17 15.58
N ASP A 780 -8.15 13.52 15.80
CA ASP A 780 -8.24 12.42 16.75
C ASP A 780 -7.24 11.29 16.42
N THR A 781 -6.92 10.47 17.42
CA THR A 781 -5.97 9.36 17.29
C THR A 781 -6.37 8.39 16.19
N ASP A 782 -7.66 8.12 16.04
CA ASP A 782 -8.20 7.11 15.12
C ASP A 782 -8.06 7.57 13.66
N LYS A 783 -8.16 8.87 13.41
CA LYS A 783 -7.89 9.52 12.12
C LYS A 783 -6.41 9.51 11.78
N LEU A 784 -5.50 9.73 12.73
CA LEU A 784 -4.05 9.63 12.50
C LEU A 784 -3.58 8.18 12.29
N ILE A 785 -4.08 7.26 13.11
CA ILE A 785 -3.74 5.83 13.09
C ILE A 785 -4.48 5.15 11.92
N SER A 786 -5.80 5.01 12.00
CA SER A 786 -6.60 4.22 11.05
C SER A 786 -6.96 4.99 9.78
N GLY A 787 -7.27 6.28 9.89
CA GLY A 787 -7.69 7.10 8.75
C GLY A 787 -6.56 7.50 7.79
N ARG A 788 -5.34 7.73 8.30
CA ARG A 788 -4.18 8.21 7.51
C ARG A 788 -2.97 7.28 7.56
N GLY A 789 -2.89 6.35 8.51
CA GLY A 789 -1.74 5.45 8.65
C GLY A 789 -0.44 6.14 9.04
N VAL A 790 -0.50 7.34 9.65
CA VAL A 790 0.68 8.14 10.04
C VAL A 790 1.26 7.65 11.36
N MET A 791 0.39 7.30 12.31
CA MET A 791 0.74 6.97 13.68
C MET A 791 0.46 5.49 13.99
N VAL A 792 1.25 4.91 14.88
CA VAL A 792 1.12 3.54 15.38
C VAL A 792 0.80 3.62 16.88
N ASP A 793 -0.22 2.88 17.33
CA ASP A 793 -0.42 2.62 18.77
C ASP A 793 0.39 1.35 19.12
N ASN A 794 1.36 1.52 20.01
CA ASN A 794 2.27 0.48 20.50
C ASN A 794 1.64 -0.35 21.63
N ALA A 795 0.38 -0.09 22.00
CA ALA A 795 -0.36 -0.86 22.99
C ALA A 795 -0.39 -2.37 22.67
N THR A 796 0.04 -3.18 23.64
CA THR A 796 -0.21 -4.61 23.72
C THR A 796 -1.00 -4.93 24.98
N TYR A 797 -1.67 -6.08 25.03
CA TYR A 797 -2.34 -6.58 26.23
C TYR A 797 -1.56 -7.79 26.75
N GLU A 798 -0.91 -7.65 27.91
CA GLU A 798 -0.09 -8.70 28.53
C GLU A 798 -0.72 -9.18 29.84
N MET A 799 -0.55 -10.46 30.19
CA MET A 799 -1.07 -11.01 31.45
C MET A 799 -0.42 -10.35 32.68
N GLU A 800 0.90 -10.23 32.62
CA GLU A 800 1.73 -9.54 33.59
C GLU A 800 2.47 -8.45 32.81
N VAL A 801 2.36 -7.18 33.23
CA VAL A 801 3.03 -6.07 32.55
C VAL A 801 4.54 -6.27 32.66
N PRO A 802 5.28 -6.44 31.55
CA PRO A 802 6.73 -6.57 31.61
C PRO A 802 7.36 -5.33 32.26
N ALA A 803 8.45 -5.47 33.01
CA ALA A 803 9.08 -4.34 33.70
C ALA A 803 9.53 -3.20 32.74
N ALA A 804 9.87 -3.55 31.50
CA ALA A 804 10.18 -2.61 30.42
C ALA A 804 8.95 -1.86 29.86
N CYS A 805 7.73 -2.32 30.14
CA CYS A 805 6.50 -1.68 29.70
C CYS A 805 5.90 -0.76 30.76
N ALA A 806 5.21 0.30 30.31
CA ALA A 806 4.31 1.12 31.12
C ALA A 806 2.88 0.63 30.92
N ALA A 807 2.10 0.53 32.00
CA ALA A 807 0.68 0.24 31.91
C ALA A 807 -0.06 1.48 31.37
N ILE A 808 -0.96 1.30 30.41
CA ILE A 808 -1.85 2.36 29.94
C ILE A 808 -2.83 2.67 31.08
N LEU A 809 -2.79 3.89 31.59
CA LEU A 809 -3.71 4.34 32.62
C LEU A 809 -5.01 4.83 31.95
N THR A 810 -6.15 4.49 32.55
CA THR A 810 -7.46 5.03 32.14
C THR A 810 -7.70 6.40 32.78
N ASP A 811 -8.62 7.17 32.22
CA ASP A 811 -9.13 8.40 32.84
C ASP A 811 -9.94 8.13 34.12
N ARG A 812 -10.24 6.86 34.44
CA ARG A 812 -10.91 6.46 35.67
C ARG A 812 -9.95 6.59 36.85
N VAL A 813 -10.23 7.58 37.69
CA VAL A 813 -9.54 7.79 38.96
C VAL A 813 -10.31 7.08 40.07
N VAL A 814 -9.72 6.04 40.67
CA VAL A 814 -10.27 5.32 41.83
C VAL A 814 -9.35 5.57 43.01
N ASN A 815 -9.90 6.05 44.13
CA ASN A 815 -9.16 6.45 45.33
C ASN A 815 -8.05 7.50 45.08
N GLY A 816 -8.19 8.34 44.05
CA GLY A 816 -7.19 9.35 43.67
C GLY A 816 -6.12 8.84 42.68
N GLU A 817 -6.07 7.54 42.40
CA GLU A 817 -5.14 6.95 41.44
C GLU A 817 -5.83 6.57 40.12
N ARG A 818 -5.20 6.91 38.98
CA ARG A 818 -5.66 6.44 37.67
C ARG A 818 -5.47 4.93 37.56
N GLN A 819 -6.54 4.20 37.25
CA GLN A 819 -6.48 2.74 37.21
C GLN A 819 -5.86 2.25 35.89
N PRO A 820 -4.98 1.22 35.91
CA PRO A 820 -4.52 0.55 34.71
C PRO A 820 -5.68 0.03 33.86
N ASN A 821 -5.59 0.19 32.55
CA ASN A 821 -6.56 -0.31 31.58
C ASN A 821 -6.46 -1.83 31.51
N THR A 822 -7.31 -2.52 32.27
CA THR A 822 -7.22 -3.98 32.44
C THR A 822 -8.49 -4.70 32.00
N THR A 823 -8.31 -5.77 31.25
CA THR A 823 -9.38 -6.62 30.71
C THR A 823 -9.33 -7.98 31.41
N MET A 824 -10.46 -8.46 31.93
CA MET A 824 -10.58 -9.79 32.52
C MET A 824 -11.08 -10.79 31.47
N ILE A 825 -10.21 -11.69 31.02
CA ILE A 825 -10.54 -12.72 30.04
C ILE A 825 -10.96 -14.01 30.78
N GLY A 826 -12.27 -14.14 30.98
CA GLY A 826 -12.94 -15.21 31.75
C GLY A 826 -13.07 -16.56 31.04
N GLY A 827 -11.97 -17.22 30.68
CA GLY A 827 -12.00 -18.49 29.94
C GLY A 827 -12.98 -19.54 30.50
N ILE A 828 -13.81 -20.12 29.64
CA ILE A 828 -14.68 -21.25 29.98
C ILE A 828 -13.91 -22.56 29.74
N ASP A 829 -13.99 -23.53 30.65
CA ASP A 829 -13.39 -24.86 30.43
C ASP A 829 -14.22 -25.72 29.46
N SER A 830 -13.68 -26.86 29.04
CA SER A 830 -14.38 -27.79 28.12
C SER A 830 -15.70 -28.35 28.69
N ASN A 831 -15.98 -28.13 29.98
CA ASN A 831 -17.16 -28.59 30.69
C ASN A 831 -18.14 -27.44 30.99
N GLY A 832 -17.96 -26.26 30.38
CA GLY A 832 -18.82 -25.10 30.57
C GLY A 832 -18.58 -24.33 31.88
N LYS A 833 -17.60 -24.71 32.71
CA LYS A 833 -17.30 -23.98 33.96
C LYS A 833 -16.45 -22.76 33.65
N LYS A 834 -16.89 -21.59 34.15
CA LYS A 834 -16.08 -20.37 34.14
C LYS A 834 -14.80 -20.60 34.97
N LYS A 835 -13.63 -20.62 34.31
CA LYS A 835 -12.35 -20.53 35.02
C LYS A 835 -12.23 -19.13 35.62
N LYS A 836 -11.39 -19.00 36.67
CA LYS A 836 -10.99 -17.69 37.19
C LYS A 836 -10.38 -16.88 36.04
N GLY A 837 -10.99 -15.74 35.71
CA GLY A 837 -10.57 -14.96 34.56
C GLY A 837 -9.12 -14.49 34.68
N VAL A 838 -8.40 -14.57 33.57
CA VAL A 838 -7.02 -14.07 33.49
C VAL A 838 -7.09 -12.57 33.28
N LYS A 839 -6.43 -11.81 34.16
CA LYS A 839 -6.30 -10.37 34.01
C LYS A 839 -5.24 -10.10 32.95
N TYR A 840 -5.59 -9.33 31.93
CA TYR A 840 -4.64 -8.72 30.99
C TYR A 840 -4.62 -7.22 31.27
N THR A 841 -3.45 -6.60 31.12
CA THR A 841 -3.25 -5.17 31.28
C THR A 841 -2.74 -4.61 29.96
N ALA A 842 -3.39 -3.56 29.47
CA ALA A 842 -2.88 -2.83 28.31
C ALA A 842 -1.60 -2.09 28.71
N CYS A 843 -0.52 -2.28 27.97
CA CYS A 843 0.78 -1.69 28.23
C CYS A 843 1.54 -1.39 26.94
N TYR A 844 2.55 -0.54 27.00
CA TYR A 844 3.46 -0.20 25.88
C TYR A 844 4.91 -0.18 26.35
N PRO A 845 5.90 -0.45 25.48
CA PRO A 845 7.32 -0.34 25.84
C PRO A 845 7.67 1.09 26.25
N LYS A 846 8.32 1.27 27.41
CA LYS A 846 8.65 2.61 27.95
C LYS A 846 9.54 3.40 27.01
N GLU A 847 10.45 2.73 26.33
CA GLU A 847 11.38 3.30 25.36
C GLU A 847 10.73 3.75 24.04
N LEU A 848 9.50 3.32 23.74
CA LEU A 848 8.77 3.70 22.52
C LEU A 848 7.62 4.68 22.76
N GLY A 849 7.15 4.83 24.00
CA GLY A 849 5.90 5.53 24.30
C GLY A 849 4.65 4.77 23.80
N ARG A 850 3.46 5.27 24.14
CA ARG A 850 2.20 4.65 23.68
C ARG A 850 2.05 4.79 22.17
N TYR A 851 2.34 5.97 21.66
CA TYR A 851 2.25 6.27 20.23
C TYR A 851 3.64 6.40 19.63
N SER A 852 3.80 5.96 18.38
CA SER A 852 5.00 6.19 17.58
C SER A 852 4.64 6.62 16.16
N ILE A 853 5.57 7.27 15.46
CA ILE A 853 5.49 7.52 14.01
C ILE A 853 6.52 6.59 13.38
N SER A 854 6.14 5.79 12.39
CA SER A 854 7.12 4.92 11.73
C SER A 854 8.15 5.77 10.98
N PRO A 855 9.44 5.37 10.94
CA PRO A 855 10.46 6.13 10.20
C PRO A 855 10.07 6.36 8.74
N ALA A 856 9.39 5.39 8.13
CA ALA A 856 8.81 5.51 6.80
C ALA A 856 7.76 6.64 6.70
N MET A 857 6.88 6.81 7.68
CA MET A 857 5.89 7.89 7.68
C MET A 857 6.49 9.27 7.93
N VAL A 858 7.56 9.37 8.73
CA VAL A 858 8.36 10.61 8.83
C VAL A 858 8.93 10.98 7.47
N VAL A 859 9.54 10.01 6.75
CA VAL A 859 10.10 10.22 5.41
C VAL A 859 9.02 10.58 4.38
N VAL A 860 7.85 9.94 4.41
CA VAL A 860 6.71 10.29 3.55
C VAL A 860 6.27 11.73 3.80
N LEU A 861 5.98 12.11 5.05
CA LEU A 861 5.47 13.44 5.37
C LEU A 861 6.52 14.53 5.06
N THR A 862 7.79 14.32 5.42
CA THR A 862 8.87 15.26 5.08
C THR A 862 9.04 15.42 3.57
N THR A 863 8.99 14.33 2.80
CA THR A 863 9.06 14.39 1.32
C THR A 863 7.81 15.05 0.69
N LEU A 864 6.62 14.89 1.27
CA LEU A 864 5.42 15.62 0.84
C LEU A 864 5.50 17.12 1.17
N MET A 865 6.29 17.48 2.18
CA MET A 865 6.59 18.86 2.51
C MET A 865 7.79 19.41 1.73
N SER A 866 8.63 18.59 1.08
CA SER A 866 9.84 19.04 0.36
C SER A 866 9.59 20.26 -0.54
N ASN A 867 8.47 20.37 -1.26
CA ASN A 867 8.20 21.57 -2.07
C ASN A 867 8.12 22.88 -1.25
N ALA A 868 7.70 22.82 0.02
CA ALA A 868 7.73 23.95 0.96
C ALA A 868 9.12 24.18 1.62
N PHE A 869 10.02 23.19 1.54
CA PHE A 869 11.35 23.19 2.18
C PHE A 869 12.54 23.07 1.20
N GLU A 870 12.33 23.01 -0.12
CA GLU A 870 13.39 22.78 -1.12
C GLU A 870 13.40 23.82 -2.25
N GLU A 871 12.24 24.36 -2.67
CA GLU A 871 12.21 25.37 -3.75
C GLU A 871 12.99 26.65 -3.41
N ASN A 872 13.12 26.98 -2.12
CA ASN A 872 13.91 28.13 -1.65
C ASN A 872 15.31 27.75 -1.14
N PHE A 873 15.56 26.49 -0.75
CA PHE A 873 16.68 26.09 0.14
C PHE A 873 17.89 25.46 -0.57
N SER A 874 17.98 25.58 -1.90
CA SER A 874 19.00 24.87 -2.70
C SER A 874 20.41 25.44 -2.62
N ASN A 875 20.60 26.69 -2.16
CA ASN A 875 21.85 27.46 -2.40
C ASN A 875 22.55 28.02 -1.15
N VAL A 876 22.03 27.86 0.06
CA VAL A 876 22.55 28.51 1.29
C VAL A 876 22.49 27.56 2.50
N GLY A 877 23.59 27.47 3.26
CA GLY A 877 23.75 26.59 4.43
C GLY A 877 24.31 25.21 4.09
N ASP A 878 25.03 24.60 5.04
CA ASP A 878 25.44 23.20 4.93
C ASP A 878 24.21 22.28 5.13
N VAL A 879 24.41 20.97 5.28
CA VAL A 879 23.28 20.03 5.48
C VAL A 879 22.71 20.17 6.90
N PHE A 880 23.58 20.38 7.90
CA PHE A 880 23.22 20.33 9.30
C PHE A 880 22.33 21.50 9.74
N GLU A 881 22.54 22.74 9.28
CA GLU A 881 21.68 23.88 9.63
C GLU A 881 20.27 23.71 9.07
N ARG A 882 20.14 23.15 7.86
CA ARG A 882 18.84 22.95 7.22
C ARG A 882 18.03 21.89 7.93
N ASP A 883 18.66 20.83 8.41
CA ASP A 883 17.99 19.79 9.18
C ASP A 883 17.68 20.27 10.62
N MET A 884 18.58 21.04 11.25
CA MET A 884 18.31 21.75 12.51
C MET A 884 17.13 22.73 12.39
N ALA A 885 17.04 23.50 11.32
CA ALA A 885 15.93 24.44 11.11
C ALA A 885 14.58 23.74 10.88
N LYS A 886 14.57 22.59 10.18
CA LYS A 886 13.38 21.72 10.06
C LYS A 886 12.97 21.15 11.41
N PHE A 887 13.93 20.62 12.18
CA PHE A 887 13.71 20.10 13.53
C PHE A 887 13.08 21.17 14.43
N LEU A 888 13.67 22.37 14.50
CA LEU A 888 13.13 23.49 15.26
C LEU A 888 11.72 23.88 14.79
N TYR A 889 11.43 23.84 13.49
CA TYR A 889 10.13 24.19 12.94
C TYR A 889 9.01 23.22 13.37
N PHE A 890 9.26 21.91 13.33
CA PHE A 890 8.27 20.93 13.81
C PHE A 890 8.15 20.95 15.33
N THR A 891 9.28 21.05 16.03
CA THR A 891 9.32 21.07 17.48
C THR A 891 8.55 22.27 18.05
N VAL A 892 8.80 23.49 17.56
CA VAL A 892 8.09 24.70 18.01
C VAL A 892 6.58 24.60 17.82
N GLN A 893 6.13 23.94 16.75
CA GLN A 893 4.70 23.68 16.54
C GLN A 893 4.14 22.60 17.46
N ALA A 894 4.86 21.50 17.66
CA ALA A 894 4.46 20.44 18.59
C ALA A 894 4.28 21.01 20.01
N PHE A 895 5.25 21.81 20.48
CA PHE A 895 5.25 22.44 21.80
C PHE A 895 4.40 23.71 21.93
N HIS A 896 3.64 24.14 20.91
CA HIS A 896 2.73 25.29 21.05
C HIS A 896 1.72 25.08 22.21
N GLY A 897 1.62 26.07 23.10
CA GLY A 897 0.85 26.01 24.34
C GLY A 897 1.57 25.32 25.53
N ARG A 898 2.75 24.71 25.34
CA ARG A 898 3.54 24.08 26.41
C ARG A 898 4.50 25.08 27.07
N PRO A 899 5.04 24.81 28.27
CA PRO A 899 6.11 25.61 28.87
C PRO A 899 7.36 25.67 27.97
N VAL A 900 7.99 26.85 27.88
CA VAL A 900 9.23 27.07 27.11
C VAL A 900 10.36 26.15 27.56
N ARG A 901 10.39 25.81 28.86
CA ARG A 901 11.34 24.84 29.40
C ARG A 901 11.23 23.48 28.70
N GLU A 902 10.03 22.94 28.53
CA GLU A 902 9.86 21.62 27.90
C GLU A 902 10.34 21.64 26.45
N LEU A 903 10.09 22.75 25.73
CA LEU A 903 10.60 22.97 24.37
C LEU A 903 12.14 22.98 24.35
N VAL A 904 12.78 23.72 25.26
CA VAL A 904 14.25 23.82 25.28
C VAL A 904 14.90 22.53 25.76
N ASP A 905 14.43 21.93 26.85
CA ASP A 905 14.89 20.64 27.38
C ASP A 905 14.80 19.54 26.29
N PHE A 906 13.77 19.57 25.42
CA PHE A 906 13.66 18.69 24.25
C PHE A 906 14.63 19.03 23.11
N ILE A 907 14.82 20.32 22.78
CA ILE A 907 15.76 20.76 21.74
C ILE A 907 17.19 20.37 22.07
N VAL A 908 17.62 20.51 23.34
CA VAL A 908 19.03 20.34 23.72
C VAL A 908 19.34 18.92 24.22
N GLY A 909 18.31 18.16 24.57
CA GLY A 909 18.42 16.79 25.07
C GLY A 909 18.84 16.69 26.54
N PRO A 910 18.65 15.50 27.17
CA PRO A 910 18.83 15.32 28.61
C PRO A 910 20.28 15.38 29.11
N LEU A 911 21.26 15.47 28.21
CA LEU A 911 22.70 15.55 28.54
C LEU A 911 23.28 16.96 28.36
N ALA A 912 22.47 17.94 27.95
CA ALA A 912 22.95 19.29 27.70
C ALA A 912 23.49 19.95 28.98
N SER A 913 24.59 20.70 28.83
CA SER A 913 25.13 21.56 29.89
C SER A 913 24.47 22.93 29.79
N VAL A 914 23.55 23.23 30.71
CA VAL A 914 22.78 24.47 30.76
C VAL A 914 23.40 25.44 31.77
N GLY A 915 23.79 26.62 31.32
CA GLY A 915 24.30 27.69 32.20
C GLY A 915 23.27 28.14 33.23
N LYS A 916 23.72 28.52 34.43
CA LYS A 916 22.86 28.87 35.57
C LYS A 916 21.80 29.94 35.25
N GLU A 917 22.19 31.02 34.57
CA GLU A 917 21.28 32.11 34.21
C GLU A 917 20.36 31.75 33.04
N ALA A 918 20.79 30.86 32.12
CA ALA A 918 19.89 30.23 31.17
C ALA A 918 18.82 29.39 31.90
N GLN A 919 19.23 28.60 32.90
CA GLN A 919 18.31 27.82 33.73
C GLN A 919 17.30 28.69 34.48
N GLU A 920 17.69 29.86 35.00
CA GLU A 920 16.75 30.82 35.62
C GLU A 920 15.79 31.49 34.62
N ILE A 921 16.18 31.63 33.35
CA ILE A 921 15.25 32.03 32.28
C ILE A 921 14.24 30.90 32.02
N LEU A 922 14.70 29.65 31.93
CA LEU A 922 13.85 28.48 31.68
C LEU A 922 12.94 28.11 32.86
N LYS A 923 13.29 28.47 34.10
CA LYS A 923 12.42 28.30 35.28
C LYS A 923 11.16 29.18 35.27
N ARG A 924 11.04 30.13 34.35
CA ARG A 924 9.85 30.98 34.21
C ARG A 924 8.71 30.15 33.60
N ASN A 925 7.49 30.31 34.13
CA ASN A 925 6.26 29.71 33.58
C ASN A 925 5.79 30.39 32.27
N THR A 926 6.71 30.74 31.38
CA THR A 926 6.41 31.25 30.05
C THR A 926 6.00 30.08 29.15
N THR A 927 4.92 30.23 28.39
CA THR A 927 4.45 29.26 27.41
C THR A 927 4.91 29.60 26.00
N VAL A 928 5.05 28.59 25.16
CA VAL A 928 5.36 28.69 23.73
C VAL A 928 4.11 29.17 22.99
N GLU A 929 4.01 30.47 22.76
CA GLU A 929 2.85 31.08 22.10
C GLU A 929 3.26 31.90 20.88
N PHE A 930 2.56 31.67 19.77
CA PHE A 930 2.68 32.42 18.52
C PHE A 930 1.43 32.23 17.66
N SER A 931 1.20 33.15 16.72
CA SER A 931 0.07 33.07 15.77
C SER A 931 0.39 32.18 14.56
N THR A 932 1.61 32.30 14.02
CA THR A 932 2.18 31.44 12.97
C THR A 932 3.69 31.32 13.19
N VAL A 933 4.30 30.28 12.63
CA VAL A 933 5.76 30.15 12.50
C VAL A 933 6.15 30.09 11.01
N GLY A 934 7.23 30.76 10.63
CA GLY A 934 7.77 30.72 9.27
C GLY A 934 9.27 30.48 9.24
N ILE A 935 9.77 29.78 8.22
CA ILE A 935 11.20 29.58 7.99
C ILE A 935 11.69 30.61 6.96
N ARG A 936 12.90 31.12 7.17
CA ARG A 936 13.58 32.12 6.36
C ARG A 936 14.99 31.66 6.03
N ILE A 937 15.51 32.13 4.92
CA ILE A 937 16.87 31.89 4.47
C ILE A 937 17.53 33.25 4.27
N ALA A 938 18.76 33.38 4.74
CA ALA A 938 19.56 34.56 4.54
C ALA A 938 19.69 34.94 3.05
N GLY A 939 19.31 36.18 2.70
CA GLY A 939 19.61 36.78 1.41
C GLY A 939 18.66 36.47 0.25
N ASP A 940 17.58 35.71 0.48
CA ASP A 940 16.59 35.41 -0.56
C ASP A 940 15.77 36.69 -0.93
N ASP A 941 15.46 37.52 0.05
CA ASP A 941 14.74 38.79 -0.16
C ASP A 941 15.69 39.94 -0.55
N LYS A 942 15.94 40.07 -1.87
CA LYS A 942 16.74 41.15 -2.47
C LYS A 942 16.21 42.57 -2.19
N ASN A 943 15.00 42.71 -1.63
CA ASN A 943 14.48 43.98 -1.12
C ASN A 943 14.87 44.21 0.36
N ASP A 944 16.16 44.40 0.59
CA ASP A 944 16.87 44.58 1.88
C ASP A 944 16.25 45.62 2.87
N LYS A 945 15.31 46.44 2.39
CA LYS A 945 14.48 47.33 3.22
C LYS A 945 13.53 46.58 4.18
N TYR A 946 13.11 45.34 3.86
CA TYR A 946 12.23 44.56 4.74
C TYR A 946 13.01 43.71 5.77
N HIS A 947 14.22 43.24 5.45
CA HIS A 947 15.07 42.52 6.40
C HIS A 947 15.32 43.35 7.67
N ASN A 948 15.64 44.63 7.53
CA ASN A 948 15.83 45.55 8.67
C ASN A 948 14.53 45.77 9.49
N ARG A 949 13.34 45.69 8.87
CA ARG A 949 12.05 45.85 9.57
C ARG A 949 11.68 44.67 10.48
N LEU A 950 12.23 43.48 10.24
CA LEU A 950 11.94 42.29 11.04
C LEU A 950 12.78 42.20 12.33
N TRP A 951 13.92 42.91 12.37
CA TRP A 951 14.74 43.12 13.57
C TRP A 951 14.36 44.40 14.34
N LEU A 952 13.44 45.20 13.78
CA LEU A 952 12.77 46.29 14.48
C LEU A 952 11.48 45.75 15.09
N LYS A 953 11.06 46.31 16.25
CA LYS A 953 9.78 45.94 16.88
C LYS A 953 8.65 46.11 15.86
N SER A 954 7.87 45.04 15.67
CA SER A 954 6.81 45.00 14.65
C SER A 954 5.80 46.13 14.83
N ASP A 955 5.27 46.65 13.71
CA ASP A 955 4.35 47.80 13.62
C ASP A 955 2.92 47.48 14.15
N GLY A 956 2.79 46.67 15.21
CA GLY A 956 1.53 46.26 15.82
C GLY A 956 0.85 45.03 15.18
N THR A 957 1.49 44.37 14.21
CA THR A 957 1.04 43.07 13.70
C THR A 957 1.31 41.93 14.69
N ALA A 958 0.51 40.86 14.62
CA ALA A 958 0.52 39.74 15.56
C ALA A 958 1.91 39.10 15.74
N PRO A 959 2.20 38.48 16.90
CA PRO A 959 3.47 37.82 17.14
C PRO A 959 3.62 36.60 16.20
N HIS A 960 4.43 36.78 15.17
CA HIS A 960 4.84 35.73 14.23
C HIS A 960 6.21 35.19 14.67
N ALA A 961 6.25 33.92 15.08
CA ALA A 961 7.50 33.23 15.33
C ALA A 961 8.24 33.00 14.00
N TRP A 962 9.56 32.89 14.05
CA TRP A 962 10.36 32.61 12.86
C TRP A 962 11.64 31.85 13.16
N ILE A 963 12.11 31.14 12.14
CA ILE A 963 13.40 30.44 12.11
C ILE A 963 14.18 30.97 10.92
N GLU A 964 15.42 31.43 11.11
CA GLU A 964 16.29 31.95 10.04
C GLU A 964 17.57 31.13 9.94
N ILE A 965 17.91 30.70 8.71
CA ILE A 965 19.11 29.91 8.40
C ILE A 965 20.22 30.84 7.89
N SER A 966 21.44 30.65 8.42
CA SER A 966 22.67 31.38 8.09
C SER A 966 22.52 32.91 8.11
N PRO A 967 21.84 33.51 9.12
CA PRO A 967 21.41 34.92 9.14
C PRO A 967 22.53 35.90 8.71
N PRO A 968 22.32 36.72 7.67
CA PRO A 968 23.41 37.43 6.97
C PRO A 968 24.00 38.57 7.82
N GLY A 969 23.30 38.94 8.89
CA GLY A 969 23.72 39.93 9.87
C GLY A 969 23.98 39.35 11.26
N LEU A 970 24.28 38.03 11.36
CA LEU A 970 24.60 37.32 12.61
C LEU A 970 25.49 36.07 12.33
N PRO A 971 26.72 36.22 11.81
CA PRO A 971 27.62 35.12 11.40
C PRO A 971 28.14 34.25 12.57
N SER A 972 27.70 34.53 13.79
CA SER A 972 27.97 33.75 15.00
C SER A 972 26.97 32.62 15.23
N ALA A 973 25.80 32.66 14.61
CA ALA A 973 24.79 31.59 14.70
C ALA A 973 24.43 31.09 13.30
N ASP A 974 24.27 29.78 13.20
CA ASP A 974 24.05 29.10 11.93
C ASP A 974 22.53 28.89 11.70
N VAL A 975 21.74 28.82 12.78
CA VAL A 975 20.27 28.91 12.78
C VAL A 975 19.79 29.81 13.93
N VAL A 976 18.72 30.58 13.76
CA VAL A 976 18.09 31.35 14.86
C VAL A 976 16.60 31.03 14.92
N LEU A 977 16.12 30.53 16.06
CA LEU A 977 14.70 30.51 16.39
C LEU A 977 14.35 31.73 17.23
N HIS A 978 13.30 32.47 16.85
CA HIS A 978 12.74 33.55 17.63
C HIS A 978 11.22 33.39 17.80
N ILE A 979 10.77 33.47 19.06
CA ILE A 979 9.37 33.50 19.46
C ILE A 979 9.15 34.83 20.22
N PRO A 980 8.40 35.80 19.64
CA PRO A 980 8.27 37.15 20.20
C PRO A 980 7.80 37.17 21.66
N ASN A 981 8.49 37.94 22.51
CA ASN A 981 8.28 38.04 23.97
C ASN A 981 8.49 36.72 24.77
N VAL A 982 8.82 35.61 24.11
CA VAL A 982 8.92 34.28 24.71
C VAL A 982 10.38 33.86 24.84
N ILE A 983 11.09 33.66 23.72
CA ILE A 983 12.51 33.25 23.71
C ILE A 983 13.18 33.51 22.34
N THR A 984 14.49 33.73 22.35
CA THR A 984 15.37 33.70 21.17
C THR A 984 16.50 32.69 21.38
N LEU A 985 16.59 31.68 20.52
CA LEU A 985 17.63 30.66 20.52
C LEU A 985 18.50 30.81 19.26
N PRO A 986 19.61 31.57 19.32
CA PRO A 986 20.65 31.47 18.30
C PRO A 986 21.42 30.17 18.53
N VAL A 987 21.39 29.29 17.52
CA VAL A 987 22.04 27.98 17.50
C VAL A 987 23.26 28.06 16.59
N GLN A 988 24.42 27.71 17.12
CA GLN A 988 25.62 27.49 16.33
C GLN A 988 25.84 25.98 16.15
N CYS A 989 25.92 25.53 14.91
CA CYS A 989 26.04 24.15 14.48
C CYS A 989 27.52 23.81 14.25
N LYS A 990 28.01 22.71 14.82
CA LYS A 990 29.38 22.22 14.61
C LYS A 990 29.38 20.72 14.35
N ASP A 991 29.54 20.36 13.08
CA ASP A 991 29.84 18.99 12.65
C ASP A 991 31.36 18.77 12.64
N ARG A 992 31.88 18.01 13.61
CA ARG A 992 33.31 17.69 13.71
C ARG A 992 33.54 16.33 14.37
N GLY A 993 34.30 15.48 13.69
CA GLY A 993 34.89 14.26 14.27
C GLY A 993 36.07 14.49 15.23
N SER A 994 36.39 15.75 15.58
CA SER A 994 37.40 16.09 16.58
C SER A 994 36.84 17.03 17.64
N MET A 995 37.25 16.81 18.89
CA MET A 995 36.80 17.57 20.06
C MET A 995 37.15 19.06 19.91
N LEU A 996 36.18 19.94 20.20
CA LEU A 996 36.41 21.38 20.26
C LEU A 996 37.20 21.72 21.52
N SER A 997 38.20 22.59 21.39
CA SER A 997 38.87 23.17 22.55
C SER A 997 37.92 24.09 23.34
N HIS A 998 38.12 24.22 24.65
CA HIS A 998 37.36 25.16 25.49
C HIS A 998 37.41 26.60 24.94
N HIS A 999 38.53 27.06 24.38
CA HIS A 999 38.61 28.36 23.69
C HIS A 999 37.74 28.45 22.44
N GLU A 1000 37.58 27.38 21.65
CA GLU A 1000 36.64 27.37 20.52
C GLU A 1000 35.18 27.43 21.00
N ILE A 1001 34.84 26.74 22.09
CA ILE A 1001 33.51 26.79 22.74
C ILE A 1001 33.24 28.21 23.27
N ALA A 1002 34.15 28.78 24.05
CA ALA A 1002 34.02 30.13 24.59
C ALA A 1002 33.91 31.18 23.48
N LYS A 1003 34.69 31.05 22.40
CA LYS A 1003 34.64 31.94 21.23
C LYS A 1003 33.30 31.83 20.49
N ALA A 1004 32.80 30.61 20.28
CA ALA A 1004 31.49 30.33 19.72
C ALA A 1004 30.39 31.04 20.53
N MET A 1005 30.27 30.72 21.81
CA MET A 1005 29.25 31.26 22.71
C MET A 1005 29.32 32.79 22.84
N ASN A 1006 30.51 33.35 23.12
CA ASN A 1006 30.67 34.79 23.30
C ASN A 1006 30.35 35.61 22.05
N SER A 1007 30.46 35.02 20.85
CA SER A 1007 30.11 35.70 19.60
C SER A 1007 28.59 35.90 19.42
N MET A 1008 27.77 35.16 20.18
CA MET A 1008 26.30 35.29 20.22
C MET A 1008 25.79 36.17 21.40
N LEU A 1009 26.66 36.56 22.33
CA LEU A 1009 26.32 37.35 23.52
C LEU A 1009 26.62 38.84 23.36
N ILE A 1010 25.80 39.69 23.99
CA ILE A 1010 26.07 41.14 24.15
C ILE A 1010 27.33 41.36 24.98
N GLU A 1011 28.07 42.44 24.72
CA GLU A 1011 29.32 42.78 25.42
C GLU A 1011 29.20 42.69 26.96
N ARG A 1012 28.04 43.05 27.55
CA ARG A 1012 27.75 42.97 29.00
C ARG A 1012 27.42 41.57 29.56
N LYS A 1013 27.11 40.59 28.70
CA LYS A 1013 26.83 39.19 29.05
C LYS A 1013 27.96 38.25 28.63
N ARG A 1014 28.91 38.70 27.80
CA ARG A 1014 30.07 37.92 27.38
C ARG A 1014 30.90 37.51 28.59
N TRP A 1015 31.20 36.23 28.67
CA TRP A 1015 32.14 35.67 29.61
C TRP A 1015 33.55 36.13 29.20
N ARG A 1016 34.29 36.74 30.14
CA ARG A 1016 35.69 37.08 29.91
C ARG A 1016 36.53 35.83 30.17
N ASP A 1017 37.39 35.51 29.21
CA ASP A 1017 38.36 34.42 29.33
C ASP A 1017 39.12 34.58 30.65
N PRO A 1018 39.17 33.58 31.55
CA PRO A 1018 40.04 33.61 32.72
C PRO A 1018 41.46 33.79 32.21
N ASP A 1019 42.16 34.81 32.71
CA ASP A 1019 43.41 35.30 32.13
C ASP A 1019 44.38 34.13 31.87
N PRO A 1020 44.76 33.85 30.60
CA PRO A 1020 45.59 32.69 30.28
C PRO A 1020 47.00 32.76 30.87
N SER A 1021 47.42 33.89 31.45
CA SER A 1021 48.62 33.98 32.28
C SER A 1021 48.46 33.34 33.67
N ASN A 1022 47.24 33.21 34.18
CA ASN A 1022 46.89 32.39 35.34
C ASN A 1022 46.64 30.94 34.90
N SER A 1023 47.69 30.25 34.43
CA SER A 1023 47.59 28.80 34.23
C SER A 1023 47.30 28.13 35.58
N TYR A 1024 46.15 27.47 35.67
CA TYR A 1024 45.77 26.67 36.82
C TYR A 1024 46.66 25.42 36.90
N VAL A 1025 47.88 25.61 37.41
CA VAL A 1025 48.75 24.51 37.84
C VAL A 1025 47.95 23.71 38.86
N PHE A 1026 47.66 22.43 38.54
CA PHE A 1026 46.90 21.51 39.37
C PHE A 1026 47.32 21.60 40.84
N ARG A 1027 46.50 22.27 41.66
CA ARG A 1027 46.67 22.33 43.12
C ARG A 1027 45.87 21.22 43.75
N THR A 1028 46.57 20.37 44.49
CA THR A 1028 46.00 19.30 45.29
C THR A 1028 45.20 19.86 46.46
N GLU A 1029 43.91 19.51 46.47
CA GLU A 1029 42.99 19.40 47.61
C GLU A 1029 42.57 20.65 48.42
N GLN A 1030 41.25 20.84 48.43
CA GLN A 1030 40.36 21.35 49.49
C GLN A 1030 40.38 22.84 49.92
N ASP A 1031 41.45 23.62 49.71
CA ASP A 1031 41.43 25.08 49.92
C ASP A 1031 41.56 25.84 48.58
N SER A 1032 40.59 26.62 48.08
CA SER A 1032 39.29 27.02 48.61
C SER A 1032 38.36 27.47 47.47
N TYR A 1033 37.20 26.80 47.30
CA TYR A 1033 36.18 27.20 46.31
C TYR A 1033 35.63 28.61 46.56
N ALA A 1034 35.48 29.00 47.83
CA ALA A 1034 35.04 30.33 48.23
C ALA A 1034 36.04 31.44 47.84
N LYS A 1035 37.34 31.12 47.81
CA LYS A 1035 38.39 32.07 47.42
C LYS A 1035 38.50 32.22 45.91
N ALA A 1036 38.29 31.14 45.15
CA ALA A 1036 38.16 31.20 43.70
C ALA A 1036 36.94 32.06 43.29
N LEU A 1037 35.79 31.92 43.94
CA LEU A 1037 34.64 32.82 43.73
C LEU A 1037 34.99 34.28 44.05
N GLN A 1038 35.63 34.57 45.19
CA GLN A 1038 36.02 35.94 45.55
C GLN A 1038 37.01 36.58 44.57
N GLU A 1039 37.89 35.81 43.93
CA GLU A 1039 38.84 36.33 42.94
C GLU A 1039 38.19 36.53 41.57
N VAL A 1040 37.20 35.69 41.19
CA VAL A 1040 36.33 35.91 40.03
C VAL A 1040 35.47 37.17 40.24
N ASP A 1041 34.82 37.33 41.39
CA ASP A 1041 34.02 38.52 41.72
C ASP A 1041 34.87 39.81 41.71
N ARG A 1042 36.11 39.75 42.21
CA ARG A 1042 37.05 40.89 42.15
C ARG A 1042 37.46 41.25 40.71
N ALA A 1043 37.67 40.24 39.85
CA ALA A 1043 37.94 40.46 38.44
C ALA A 1043 36.75 41.11 37.71
N PHE A 1044 35.51 40.89 38.16
CA PHE A 1044 34.32 41.60 37.67
C PHE A 1044 34.25 43.08 38.10
N GLU A 1045 34.77 43.44 39.27
CA GLU A 1045 34.84 44.84 39.73
C GLU A 1045 35.91 45.64 38.98
N ASP A 1046 37.16 45.13 38.91
CA ASP A 1046 38.28 45.79 38.22
C ASP A 1046 38.00 45.98 36.71
N ALA A 1047 37.22 45.06 36.13
CA ALA A 1047 36.75 45.10 34.75
C ALA A 1047 35.87 46.31 34.39
N GLN A 1048 35.32 47.04 35.38
CA GLN A 1048 34.55 48.27 35.15
C GLN A 1048 35.43 49.53 35.11
N TYR A 1049 36.62 49.52 35.71
CA TYR A 1049 37.40 50.74 35.96
C TYR A 1049 38.34 51.13 34.79
N VAL A 1050 38.67 50.20 33.88
CA VAL A 1050 39.62 50.45 32.78
C VAL A 1050 38.90 50.77 31.46
N ARG A 1051 38.42 52.02 31.32
CA ARG A 1051 37.98 52.59 30.03
C ARG A 1051 38.82 53.80 29.62
N LYS A 1052 40.05 53.54 29.13
CA LYS A 1052 40.82 54.53 28.34
C LYS A 1052 40.71 54.19 26.86
N GLU A 1053 40.16 55.13 26.09
CA GLU A 1053 39.79 54.91 24.70
C GLU A 1053 41.03 54.75 23.79
N ARG A 1054 41.08 53.65 23.04
CA ARG A 1054 41.90 53.55 21.82
C ARG A 1054 41.06 53.94 20.60
N PRO A 1055 41.65 54.51 19.53
CA PRO A 1055 40.90 54.90 18.34
C PRO A 1055 40.15 53.72 17.72
N ARG A 1056 38.83 53.82 17.62
CA ARG A 1056 37.98 52.74 17.11
C ARG A 1056 38.19 52.60 15.59
N LYS A 1057 38.87 51.52 15.18
CA LYS A 1057 38.58 50.87 13.88
C LYS A 1057 37.07 50.61 13.79
N LYS A 1058 36.50 50.51 12.57
CA LYS A 1058 35.07 50.26 12.30
C LYS A 1058 34.46 49.41 13.42
N LYS A 1059 33.51 49.97 14.18
CA LYS A 1059 32.86 49.24 15.29
C LYS A 1059 32.36 47.90 14.75
N ASP A 1060 32.94 46.81 15.24
CA ASP A 1060 32.36 45.49 15.05
C ASP A 1060 30.92 45.54 15.57
N VAL A 1061 30.00 45.02 14.78
CA VAL A 1061 28.58 45.02 15.11
C VAL A 1061 28.40 44.09 16.30
N ASP A 1062 27.96 44.61 17.46
CA ASP A 1062 27.62 43.73 18.59
C ASP A 1062 26.36 42.95 18.24
N TYR A 1063 26.56 41.74 17.74
CA TYR A 1063 25.53 40.81 17.29
C TYR A 1063 24.57 40.43 18.41
N GLY A 1064 25.07 40.32 19.64
CA GLY A 1064 24.22 40.17 20.81
C GLY A 1064 23.22 41.32 20.94
N PHE A 1065 23.59 42.56 20.59
CA PHE A 1065 22.72 43.72 20.79
C PHE A 1065 21.51 43.66 19.86
N LYS A 1066 21.67 43.11 18.65
CA LYS A 1066 20.54 42.82 17.76
C LYS A 1066 19.60 41.77 18.33
N LEU A 1067 20.14 40.71 18.93
CA LEU A 1067 19.35 39.64 19.56
C LEU A 1067 18.61 40.15 20.82
N ASP A 1068 19.28 40.91 21.68
CA ASP A 1068 18.70 41.53 22.90
C ASP A 1068 17.61 42.57 22.51
N ALA A 1069 17.78 43.26 21.37
CA ALA A 1069 16.79 44.21 20.84
C ALA A 1069 15.48 43.57 20.34
N LEU A 1070 15.45 42.26 20.06
CA LEU A 1070 14.22 41.52 19.77
C LEU A 1070 13.27 41.44 20.99
N GLY A 1071 13.74 41.80 22.19
CA GLY A 1071 12.92 41.92 23.40
C GLY A 1071 12.54 40.60 24.08
N ALA A 1072 12.85 39.46 23.46
CA ALA A 1072 12.75 38.14 24.09
C ALA A 1072 14.07 37.74 24.77
N PRO A 1073 14.06 36.93 25.84
CA PRO A 1073 15.27 36.36 26.44
C PRO A 1073 16.11 35.60 25.42
N VAL A 1074 17.40 35.90 25.34
CA VAL A 1074 18.35 35.25 24.43
C VAL A 1074 19.12 34.18 25.19
N ILE A 1075 19.10 32.93 24.70
CA ILE A 1075 19.90 31.81 25.21
C ILE A 1075 20.66 31.20 24.03
N PRO A 1076 21.97 31.47 23.86
CA PRO A 1076 22.77 30.83 22.83
C PRO A 1076 22.94 29.33 23.04
N ILE A 1077 22.90 28.57 21.95
CA ILE A 1077 23.10 27.13 21.94
C ILE A 1077 24.29 26.80 21.04
N LEU A 1078 25.27 26.05 21.53
CA LEU A 1078 26.28 25.40 20.70
C LEU A 1078 25.87 23.95 20.56
N TYR A 1079 25.59 23.52 19.33
CA TYR A 1079 25.15 22.18 19.00
C TYR A 1079 26.27 21.43 18.27
N ILE A 1080 26.83 20.41 18.90
CA ILE A 1080 27.92 19.61 18.36
C ILE A 1080 27.39 18.25 17.89
N ALA A 1081 27.72 17.84 16.66
CA ALA A 1081 27.44 16.50 16.15
C ALA A 1081 28.66 15.58 16.29
N HIS A 1082 28.42 14.28 16.52
CA HIS A 1082 29.43 13.20 16.55
C HIS A 1082 30.58 13.33 17.57
N ALA A 1083 30.52 14.29 18.50
CA ALA A 1083 31.49 14.38 19.58
C ALA A 1083 31.19 13.34 20.67
N LEU A 1084 32.18 12.56 21.10
CA LEU A 1084 32.09 11.67 22.27
C LEU A 1084 32.34 12.45 23.59
N ALA A 1085 31.91 13.71 23.65
CA ALA A 1085 32.54 14.71 24.53
C ALA A 1085 31.89 14.77 25.92
N LEU A 1086 30.57 14.59 26.02
CA LEU A 1086 29.90 14.50 27.31
C LEU A 1086 30.31 13.18 28.01
N PRO A 1087 30.86 13.24 29.25
CA PRO A 1087 31.55 12.11 29.83
C PRO A 1087 30.60 10.92 30.10
N LYS A 1088 30.76 9.85 29.31
CA LYS A 1088 30.26 8.53 29.69
C LYS A 1088 30.84 8.16 31.05
N GLN A 1089 29.95 7.84 31.99
CA GLN A 1089 30.19 7.57 33.41
C GLN A 1089 31.61 7.04 33.74
N LEU A 1090 32.39 7.84 34.48
CA LEU A 1090 33.53 7.44 35.31
C LEU A 1090 34.39 6.28 34.75
N GLY A 1091 35.11 6.52 33.65
CA GLY A 1091 36.09 5.55 33.14
C GLY A 1091 36.88 5.94 31.89
N ALA A 1092 36.31 6.77 31.02
CA ALA A 1092 37.01 7.27 29.82
C ALA A 1092 37.91 8.47 30.17
N THR A 1093 39.20 8.37 29.86
CA THR A 1093 40.22 9.40 30.15
C THR A 1093 40.21 10.62 29.21
N SER A 1094 39.18 10.75 28.35
CA SER A 1094 39.11 11.76 27.28
C SER A 1094 37.74 12.46 27.17
N GLY A 1095 37.05 12.66 28.30
CA GLY A 1095 35.80 13.47 28.35
C GLY A 1095 36.07 14.98 28.49
N MET A 1096 35.02 15.80 28.41
CA MET A 1096 35.10 17.25 28.71
C MET A 1096 35.75 17.51 30.08
N THR A 1097 36.71 18.44 30.11
CA THR A 1097 37.26 18.99 31.35
C THR A 1097 36.32 20.06 31.93
N TRP A 1098 36.53 20.46 33.19
CA TRP A 1098 35.81 21.59 33.79
C TRP A 1098 35.95 22.88 32.97
N ASP A 1099 37.12 23.11 32.34
CA ASP A 1099 37.33 24.27 31.46
C ASP A 1099 36.36 24.30 30.27
N HIS A 1100 35.93 23.13 29.75
CA HIS A 1100 34.95 23.06 28.66
C HIS A 1100 33.54 23.39 29.15
N LEU A 1101 33.22 23.08 30.42
CA LEU A 1101 31.94 23.42 31.05
C LEU A 1101 31.89 24.91 31.41
N ASP A 1102 32.98 25.46 31.97
CA ASP A 1102 33.09 26.89 32.28
C ASP A 1102 33.05 27.75 31.00
N ALA A 1103 33.66 27.27 29.92
CA ALA A 1103 33.63 27.91 28.59
C ALA A 1103 32.23 28.00 27.94
N VAL A 1104 31.23 27.24 28.41
CA VAL A 1104 29.84 27.41 27.99
C VAL A 1104 29.32 28.78 28.41
N GLY A 1105 29.66 29.21 29.63
CA GLY A 1105 29.20 30.43 30.25
C GLY A 1105 27.75 30.37 30.74
N ASN A 1106 27.46 31.18 31.77
CA ASN A 1106 26.19 31.17 32.51
C ASN A 1106 24.91 31.37 31.68
N HIS A 1107 24.99 31.99 30.50
CA HIS A 1107 23.84 32.36 29.68
C HIS A 1107 23.56 31.40 28.50
N CYS A 1108 24.35 30.35 28.32
CA CYS A 1108 24.32 29.50 27.13
C CYS A 1108 23.96 28.04 27.45
N ILE A 1109 23.76 27.24 26.41
CA ILE A 1109 23.58 25.80 26.50
C ILE A 1109 24.52 25.09 25.53
N LEU A 1110 25.27 24.10 26.01
CA LEU A 1110 26.05 23.19 25.18
C LEU A 1110 25.27 21.88 25.00
N ALA A 1111 24.94 21.56 23.74
CA ALA A 1111 24.16 20.38 23.35
C ALA A 1111 24.97 19.47 22.42
N GLU A 1112 24.73 18.16 22.50
CA GLU A 1112 25.41 17.12 21.71
C GLU A 1112 24.36 16.26 21.00
N VAL A 1113 24.52 16.01 19.70
CA VAL A 1113 23.71 15.00 18.99
C VAL A 1113 24.29 13.64 19.33
N GLN A 1114 23.60 12.86 20.17
CA GLN A 1114 23.91 11.44 20.30
C GLN A 1114 23.59 10.72 18.99
N GLU A 1115 24.50 9.85 18.54
CA GLU A 1115 24.23 8.99 17.40
C GLU A 1115 23.01 8.09 17.68
N GLY A 1116 21.96 8.25 16.87
CA GLY A 1116 20.71 7.51 17.03
C GLY A 1116 19.54 8.32 17.61
N TRP A 1117 19.72 9.60 17.96
CA TRP A 1117 18.58 10.50 18.08
C TRP A 1117 17.94 10.74 16.69
N PRO A 1118 16.59 10.72 16.58
CA PRO A 1118 15.87 10.76 15.31
C PRO A 1118 15.75 12.14 14.65
#